data_AF-A0AAD9NX88-F1
#
_entry.id   AF-A0AAD9NX88-F1
#
_cell.length_a   1.000
_cell.length_b   1.000
_cell.length_c   1.000
_cell.angle_alpha   90.00
_cell.angle_beta   90.00
_cell.angle_gamma   90.00
#
_symmetry.space_group_name_H-M   'P 1'
#
loop_
_entity.id
_entity.type
_entity.pdbx_description
1 polymer ?
#
loop_
_entity_poly.entity_id
_entity_poly.type
_entity_poly.pdbx_seq_one_letter_code
_entity_poly.pdbx_strand_id
1 'polypeptide(L)'
;MTCSHFSCLSTKYMCPGVPAVMSTLLANINAFYAHTTASAAVSASDRFAASNFGKEKFVKLLDNLHNSLRIDLSVYRNTFPASDPARLQDLKSTVDLLTSITFFRMKVQELSSPPRAGTVVKDCVKACMKSTYQFLFDNCYELYQREFQTDGSETQEAADGPNTKSLDFWHKLIALIVSVIEEDRNSYTPVLNQFPQELNVGIVSATVTWSLFAQDIKYALEEHQKTLFCKSAEYMNLHFKVKWLYNKYIIEQFTEEMPEYPLWFEPFVMQWLNENDDFSMGYLHGAYERDRKDGFQKASKHALFSCSVTDVFTQLRQCFDVIKKLECPHSEVVKHYMKRFSKTIRKVLLAYAEIVRKDFEKYTAKHQVACIVMNNIQQLRVQLEKMFEDMGGEKVHTGDSPQSSWVVSLADVKRGIYERDVLGFGKSLEPQIHQSVHQVGVLMAQVKGGMPTNRNTIQQESDMILSPLMDVMDGSLTMFAQVCEKTVLKRLLKELWRIVIQTLEKTVVLPPLTDPRQLFQITGNAQAKIEDVSRALLNQVSQMPGKMPSSLKQVTTANNQPFADMSKKLADMSKEMEKNLSPKQCAVLDVALDTIKQYFHAGGNGLKKNFLDKSPELQSLRYALSLYTPDHRLPHQDLCTDADVTSDHQ
;
A
#
# COMPACT_ATOMS: atom_id res chain seq x y z
N MET A 1 35.42 -64.23 35.25
CA MET A 1 36.42 -63.60 34.36
C MET A 1 35.85 -62.42 33.57
N THR A 2 34.64 -62.54 33.01
CA THR A 2 33.96 -61.50 32.21
C THR A 2 33.84 -60.13 32.90
N CYS A 3 33.40 -60.07 34.16
CA CYS A 3 33.29 -58.80 34.91
C CYS A 3 34.66 -58.15 35.20
N SER A 4 35.69 -58.95 35.44
CA SER A 4 37.06 -58.44 35.63
C SER A 4 37.64 -57.85 34.34
N HIS A 5 37.38 -58.49 33.20
CA HIS A 5 37.78 -57.96 31.89
C HIS A 5 37.03 -56.65 31.57
N PHE A 6 35.73 -56.56 31.87
CA PHE A 6 34.95 -55.31 31.76
C PHE A 6 35.56 -54.19 32.59
N SER A 7 35.99 -54.49 33.82
CA SER A 7 36.67 -53.53 34.70
C SER A 7 38.04 -53.08 34.20
N CYS A 8 38.75 -53.89 33.42
CA CYS A 8 39.99 -53.46 32.77
C CYS A 8 39.67 -52.53 31.59
N LEU A 9 38.70 -52.91 30.75
CA LEU A 9 38.31 -52.13 29.58
C LEU A 9 37.74 -50.75 29.95
N SER A 10 37.06 -50.62 31.08
CA SER A 10 36.54 -49.33 31.56
C SER A 10 37.64 -48.30 31.85
N THR A 11 38.89 -48.70 32.02
CA THR A 11 40.03 -47.75 32.15
C THR A 11 40.56 -47.26 30.80
N LYS A 12 40.13 -47.91 29.70
CA LYS A 12 40.56 -47.65 28.32
C LYS A 12 39.38 -47.44 27.36
N TYR A 13 38.21 -47.08 27.89
CA TYR A 13 36.97 -46.95 27.12
C TYR A 13 37.03 -45.89 26.00
N MET A 14 37.96 -44.93 26.09
CA MET A 14 38.22 -43.92 25.05
C MET A 14 38.98 -44.43 23.83
N CYS A 15 39.63 -45.60 23.94
CA CYS A 15 40.40 -46.16 22.84
C CYS A 15 39.46 -46.65 21.71
N PRO A 16 39.85 -46.50 20.43
CA PRO A 16 39.00 -46.89 19.31
C PRO A 16 38.52 -48.34 19.40
N GLY A 17 37.23 -48.57 19.13
CA GLY A 17 36.59 -49.88 19.16
C GLY A 17 36.33 -50.48 20.54
N VAL A 18 36.92 -49.93 21.62
CA VAL A 18 36.67 -50.42 22.99
C VAL A 18 35.22 -50.26 23.43
N PRO A 19 34.50 -49.15 23.13
CA PRO A 19 33.08 -49.02 23.49
C PRO A 19 32.20 -50.14 22.93
N ALA A 20 32.45 -50.60 21.70
CA ALA A 20 31.67 -51.67 21.07
C ALA A 20 31.88 -53.02 21.77
N VAL A 21 33.14 -53.35 22.10
CA VAL A 21 33.49 -54.57 22.86
C VAL A 21 32.88 -54.51 24.25
N MET A 22 32.95 -53.35 24.92
CA MET A 22 32.34 -53.16 26.24
C MET A 22 30.83 -53.29 26.21
N SER A 23 30.14 -52.73 25.20
CA SER A 23 28.69 -52.85 25.04
C SER A 23 28.27 -54.31 24.87
N THR A 24 28.96 -55.06 24.00
CA THR A 24 28.73 -56.50 23.79
C THR A 24 28.98 -57.30 25.07
N LEU A 25 30.07 -56.99 25.79
CA LEU A 25 30.43 -57.66 27.03
C LEU A 25 29.37 -57.42 28.12
N LEU A 26 28.87 -56.19 28.23
CA LEU A 26 27.82 -55.84 29.19
C LEU A 26 26.48 -56.48 28.82
N ALA A 27 26.15 -56.56 27.54
CA ALA A 27 24.96 -57.28 27.06
C ALA A 27 25.02 -58.78 27.42
N ASN A 28 26.18 -59.42 27.27
CA ASN A 28 26.38 -60.82 27.67
C ASN A 28 26.29 -61.01 29.19
N ILE A 29 26.87 -60.10 29.96
CA ILE A 29 26.73 -60.09 31.43
C ILE A 29 25.24 -59.95 31.80
N ASN A 30 24.53 -59.03 31.16
CA ASN A 30 23.11 -58.81 31.36
C ASN A 30 22.28 -60.07 31.03
N ALA A 31 22.52 -60.71 29.88
CA ALA A 31 21.84 -61.93 29.49
C ALA A 31 22.09 -63.08 30.47
N PHE A 32 23.33 -63.22 30.95
CA PHE A 32 23.70 -64.24 31.93
C PHE A 32 22.90 -64.09 33.24
N TYR A 33 22.77 -62.88 33.78
CA TYR A 33 22.04 -62.67 35.04
C TYR A 33 20.53 -62.58 34.87
N ALA A 34 20.04 -62.05 33.75
CA ALA A 34 18.60 -61.85 33.50
C ALA A 34 17.88 -63.12 32.99
N HIS A 35 18.56 -64.00 32.21
CA HIS A 35 17.93 -65.12 31.51
C HIS A 35 18.40 -66.52 31.94
N THR A 36 19.16 -66.65 33.03
CA THR A 36 19.60 -67.98 33.51
C THR A 36 18.41 -68.81 34.02
N THR A 37 18.10 -69.89 33.30
CA THR A 37 16.95 -70.81 33.50
C THR A 37 17.14 -71.84 34.61
N ALA A 38 18.24 -71.79 35.38
CA ALA A 38 18.60 -72.86 36.31
C ALA A 38 17.83 -72.86 37.65
N SER A 39 17.15 -71.76 38.03
CA SER A 39 16.20 -71.77 39.16
C SER A 39 15.32 -70.51 39.12
N ALA A 40 14.03 -70.67 38.84
CA ALA A 40 13.05 -69.58 38.76
C ALA A 40 12.69 -68.94 40.13
N ALA A 41 13.37 -69.33 41.22
CA ALA A 41 13.00 -68.95 42.59
C ALA A 41 13.74 -67.73 43.16
N VAL A 42 14.70 -67.14 42.44
CA VAL A 42 15.56 -66.04 42.92
C VAL A 42 15.53 -64.87 41.93
N SER A 43 15.50 -63.61 42.40
CA SER A 43 15.49 -62.42 41.53
C SER A 43 16.80 -62.26 40.74
N ALA A 44 16.80 -61.48 39.65
CA ALA A 44 18.03 -61.21 38.90
C ALA A 44 19.03 -60.40 39.74
N SER A 45 18.52 -59.49 40.59
CA SER A 45 19.31 -58.67 41.50
C SER A 45 20.01 -59.48 42.59
N ASP A 46 19.34 -60.51 43.12
CA ASP A 46 19.91 -61.42 44.12
C ASP A 46 20.93 -62.38 43.49
N ARG A 47 20.65 -62.90 42.28
CA ARG A 47 21.65 -63.68 41.52
C ARG A 47 22.92 -62.87 41.24
N PHE A 48 22.75 -61.58 40.93
CA PHE A 48 23.88 -60.68 40.73
C PHE A 48 24.62 -60.36 42.04
N ALA A 49 23.89 -60.26 43.16
CA ALA A 49 24.47 -60.08 44.49
C ALA A 49 25.40 -61.24 44.90
N ALA A 50 25.09 -62.46 44.47
CA ALA A 50 25.91 -63.65 44.68
C ALA A 50 27.18 -63.73 43.81
N SER A 51 27.47 -62.71 42.97
CA SER A 51 28.65 -62.72 42.12
C SER A 51 29.96 -62.53 42.91
N ASN A 52 30.96 -63.38 42.65
CA ASN A 52 32.29 -63.31 43.28
C ASN A 52 33.08 -62.02 42.95
N PHE A 53 32.61 -61.20 42.01
CA PHE A 53 33.21 -59.91 41.68
C PHE A 53 32.81 -58.80 42.67
N GLY A 54 31.67 -58.98 43.35
CA GLY A 54 31.10 -58.01 44.29
C GLY A 54 30.13 -57.03 43.62
N LYS A 55 28.84 -57.10 44.02
CA LYS A 55 27.75 -56.25 43.51
C LYS A 55 28.06 -54.77 43.62
N GLU A 56 28.41 -54.29 44.82
CA GLU A 56 28.69 -52.86 45.04
C GLU A 56 29.87 -52.35 44.22
N LYS A 57 30.91 -53.18 44.06
CA LYS A 57 32.10 -52.83 43.28
C LYS A 57 31.75 -52.65 41.80
N PHE A 58 30.94 -53.54 41.23
CA PHE A 58 30.52 -53.43 39.83
C PHE A 58 29.51 -52.30 39.60
N VAL A 59 28.59 -52.07 40.55
CA VAL A 59 27.63 -50.94 40.49
C VAL A 59 28.40 -49.61 40.47
N LYS A 60 29.32 -49.40 41.41
CA LYS A 60 30.18 -48.20 41.45
C LYS A 60 30.99 -48.03 40.16
N LEU A 61 31.51 -49.12 39.60
CA LEU A 61 32.21 -49.10 38.33
C LEU A 61 31.32 -48.62 37.18
N LEU A 62 30.09 -49.14 37.09
CA LEU A 62 29.11 -48.74 36.07
C LEU A 62 28.66 -47.29 36.25
N ASP A 63 28.48 -46.83 37.48
CA ASP A 63 28.11 -45.44 37.77
C ASP A 63 29.21 -44.47 37.35
N ASN A 64 30.47 -44.80 37.66
CA ASN A 64 31.63 -44.03 37.22
C ASN A 64 31.73 -44.00 35.69
N LEU A 65 31.62 -45.18 35.05
CA LEU A 65 31.67 -45.28 33.59
C LEU A 65 30.53 -44.48 32.94
N HIS A 66 29.29 -44.61 33.42
CA HIS A 66 28.14 -43.86 32.93
C HIS A 66 28.38 -42.34 33.02
N ASN A 67 28.91 -41.86 34.16
CA ASN A 67 29.21 -40.44 34.33
C ASN A 67 30.32 -39.96 33.39
N SER A 68 31.36 -40.77 33.19
CA SER A 68 32.42 -40.49 32.23
C SER A 68 31.88 -40.37 30.80
N LEU A 69 31.13 -41.37 30.32
CA LEU A 69 30.52 -41.34 28.98
C LEU A 69 29.62 -40.10 28.79
N ARG A 70 28.88 -39.70 29.81
CA ARG A 70 28.03 -38.49 29.78
C ARG A 70 28.84 -37.22 29.58
N ILE A 71 30.00 -37.11 30.24
CA ILE A 71 30.90 -35.94 30.12
C ILE A 71 31.44 -35.87 28.69
N ASP A 72 31.91 -36.98 28.13
CA ASP A 72 32.47 -37.01 26.77
C ASP A 72 31.42 -36.73 25.69
N LEU A 73 30.19 -37.23 25.88
CA LEU A 73 29.04 -36.94 25.02
C LEU A 73 28.61 -35.48 25.11
N SER A 74 28.84 -34.80 26.23
CA SER A 74 28.52 -33.37 26.40
C SER A 74 29.44 -32.45 25.60
N VAL A 75 30.51 -33.00 25.00
CA VAL A 75 31.43 -32.32 24.08
C VAL A 75 31.69 -33.19 22.85
N TYR A 76 30.68 -33.91 22.37
CA TYR A 76 30.84 -34.94 21.34
C TYR A 76 31.48 -34.45 20.05
N ARG A 77 31.27 -33.19 19.65
CA ARG A 77 31.89 -32.61 18.45
C ARG A 77 33.41 -32.56 18.55
N ASN A 78 33.93 -32.27 19.74
CA ASN A 78 35.36 -32.22 20.00
C ASN A 78 35.94 -33.63 20.20
N THR A 79 35.20 -34.50 20.89
CA THR A 79 35.64 -35.87 21.18
C THR A 79 35.57 -36.80 19.96
N PHE A 80 34.57 -36.58 19.09
CA PHE A 80 34.24 -37.43 17.94
C PHE A 80 34.02 -36.56 16.69
N PRO A 81 35.09 -36.03 16.09
CA PRO A 81 34.97 -35.10 14.97
C PRO A 81 34.32 -35.76 13.74
N ALA A 82 33.41 -35.04 13.09
CA ALA A 82 32.71 -35.51 11.88
C ALA A 82 33.64 -35.86 10.71
N SER A 83 34.86 -35.33 10.69
CA SER A 83 35.88 -35.62 9.69
C SER A 83 36.45 -37.05 9.79
N ASP A 84 36.27 -37.74 10.92
CA ASP A 84 36.80 -39.09 11.15
C ASP A 84 35.66 -40.12 11.30
N PRO A 85 35.39 -40.93 10.25
CA PRO A 85 34.34 -41.96 10.29
C PRO A 85 34.54 -43.01 11.39
N ALA A 86 35.79 -43.35 11.75
CA ALA A 86 36.06 -44.31 12.81
C ALA A 86 35.63 -43.74 14.17
N ARG A 87 35.90 -42.45 14.41
CA ARG A 87 35.42 -41.75 15.62
C ARG A 87 33.90 -41.61 15.66
N LEU A 88 33.23 -41.47 14.51
CA LEU A 88 31.77 -41.51 14.46
C LEU A 88 31.22 -42.90 14.83
N GLN A 89 31.89 -43.99 14.46
CA GLN A 89 31.52 -45.33 14.93
C GLN A 89 31.77 -45.50 16.44
N ASP A 90 32.84 -44.92 16.98
CA ASP A 90 33.09 -44.88 18.42
C ASP A 90 31.98 -44.10 19.16
N LEU A 91 31.52 -42.97 18.60
CA LEU A 91 30.38 -42.20 19.13
C LEU A 91 29.12 -43.06 19.19
N LYS A 92 28.80 -43.77 18.09
CA LYS A 92 27.66 -44.69 18.04
C LYS A 92 27.77 -45.75 19.14
N SER A 93 28.92 -46.40 19.23
CA SER A 93 29.21 -47.46 20.18
C SER A 93 29.19 -46.96 21.64
N THR A 94 29.57 -45.71 21.87
CA THR A 94 29.51 -45.04 23.17
C THR A 94 28.06 -44.87 23.64
N VAL A 95 27.14 -44.50 22.74
CA VAL A 95 25.71 -44.41 23.04
C VAL A 95 25.08 -45.80 23.20
N ASP A 96 25.51 -46.78 22.43
CA ASP A 96 25.07 -48.18 22.59
C ASP A 96 25.50 -48.75 23.95
N LEU A 97 26.72 -48.43 24.40
CA LEU A 97 27.21 -48.76 25.74
C LEU A 97 26.37 -48.08 26.82
N LEU A 98 26.05 -46.78 26.69
CA LEU A 98 25.19 -46.06 27.65
C LEU A 98 23.80 -46.72 27.74
N THR A 99 23.24 -47.10 26.60
CA THR A 99 21.96 -47.84 26.52
C THR A 99 22.06 -49.20 27.22
N SER A 100 23.17 -49.90 27.01
CA SER A 100 23.45 -51.19 27.66
C SER A 100 23.55 -51.05 29.19
N ILE A 101 24.16 -49.97 29.68
CA ILE A 101 24.22 -49.64 31.12
C ILE A 101 22.82 -49.38 31.66
N THR A 102 21.99 -48.56 30.99
CA THR A 102 20.61 -48.32 31.40
C THR A 102 19.79 -49.62 31.43
N PHE A 103 19.97 -50.50 30.44
CA PHE A 103 19.28 -51.79 30.40
C PHE A 103 19.71 -52.72 31.52
N PHE A 104 21.01 -52.76 31.85
CA PHE A 104 21.53 -53.50 32.99
C PHE A 104 20.92 -53.01 34.32
N ARG A 105 20.83 -51.69 34.53
CA ARG A 105 20.17 -51.12 35.71
C ARG A 105 18.70 -51.51 35.80
N MET A 106 18.00 -51.55 34.67
CA MET A 106 16.58 -51.93 34.62
C MET A 106 16.36 -53.43 34.86
N LYS A 107 17.16 -54.31 34.24
CA LYS A 107 16.91 -55.76 34.21
C LYS A 107 17.67 -56.56 35.26
N VAL A 108 18.89 -56.15 35.63
CA VAL A 108 19.72 -56.87 36.60
C VAL A 108 19.69 -56.22 37.96
N GLN A 109 19.77 -54.88 38.04
CA GLN A 109 19.60 -54.21 39.34
C GLN A 109 18.13 -54.08 39.75
N GLU A 110 17.20 -54.34 38.83
CA GLU A 110 15.75 -54.20 39.04
C GLU A 110 15.37 -52.81 39.57
N LEU A 111 16.12 -51.78 39.14
CA LEU A 111 15.82 -50.40 39.48
C LEU A 111 14.49 -50.01 38.81
N SER A 112 13.54 -49.50 39.59
CA SER A 112 12.18 -49.21 39.15
C SER A 112 12.11 -48.12 38.07
N SER A 113 13.02 -47.15 38.10
CA SER A 113 13.04 -46.01 37.17
C SER A 113 14.46 -45.49 36.87
N PRO A 114 15.31 -46.26 36.16
CA PRO A 114 16.60 -45.76 35.72
C PRO A 114 16.43 -44.59 34.72
N PRO A 115 17.38 -43.62 34.68
CA PRO A 115 17.36 -42.56 33.68
C PRO A 115 17.29 -43.13 32.26
N ARG A 116 16.30 -42.69 31.47
CA ARG A 116 16.18 -43.11 30.06
C ARG A 116 17.42 -42.65 29.28
N ALA A 117 18.06 -43.59 28.59
CA ALA A 117 19.24 -43.31 27.79
C ALA A 117 18.99 -42.21 26.74
N GLY A 118 17.84 -42.23 26.07
CA GLY A 118 17.44 -41.18 25.11
C GLY A 118 17.42 -39.78 25.71
N THR A 119 16.83 -39.62 26.90
CA THR A 119 16.81 -38.33 27.64
C THR A 119 18.22 -37.90 28.03
N VAL A 120 19.05 -38.80 28.56
CA VAL A 120 20.43 -38.48 28.96
C VAL A 120 21.26 -38.03 27.75
N VAL A 121 21.17 -38.75 26.62
CA VAL A 121 21.89 -38.38 25.39
C VAL A 121 21.38 -37.04 24.86
N LYS A 122 20.07 -36.79 24.88
CA LYS A 122 19.49 -35.50 24.48
C LYS A 122 20.03 -34.34 25.32
N ASP A 123 20.16 -34.51 26.63
CA ASP A 123 20.72 -33.49 27.51
C ASP A 123 22.23 -33.26 27.26
N CYS A 124 22.98 -34.31 26.93
CA CYS A 124 24.39 -34.18 26.51
C CYS A 124 24.51 -33.41 25.19
N VAL A 125 23.66 -33.73 24.20
CA VAL A 125 23.61 -33.00 22.93
C VAL A 125 23.31 -31.53 23.18
N LYS A 126 22.31 -31.20 24.01
CA LYS A 126 22.00 -29.82 24.41
C LYS A 126 23.18 -29.12 25.08
N ALA A 127 23.91 -29.81 25.96
CA ALA A 127 25.10 -29.25 26.61
C ALA A 127 26.21 -28.95 25.57
N CYS A 128 26.44 -29.87 24.63
CA CYS A 128 27.37 -29.66 23.53
C CYS A 128 26.94 -28.49 22.64
N MET A 129 25.65 -28.32 22.37
CA MET A 129 25.17 -27.17 21.57
C MET A 129 25.45 -25.85 22.27
N LYS A 130 25.20 -25.77 23.58
CA LYS A 130 25.47 -24.55 24.37
C LYS A 130 26.95 -24.17 24.37
N SER A 131 27.85 -25.14 24.59
CA SER A 131 29.29 -24.89 24.53
C SER A 131 29.77 -24.55 23.11
N THR A 132 29.21 -25.21 22.10
CA THR A 132 29.51 -24.91 20.69
C THR A 132 29.09 -23.48 20.33
N TYR A 133 27.87 -23.07 20.69
CA TYR A 133 27.39 -21.72 20.43
C TYR A 133 28.28 -20.67 21.10
N GLN A 134 28.63 -20.87 22.37
CA GLN A 134 29.55 -19.96 23.09
C GLN A 134 30.90 -19.87 22.37
N PHE A 135 31.47 -21.00 21.95
CA PHE A 135 32.71 -21.03 21.19
C PHE A 135 32.60 -20.30 19.85
N LEU A 136 31.50 -20.47 19.10
CA LEU A 136 31.25 -19.74 17.86
C LEU A 136 31.14 -18.23 18.10
N PHE A 137 30.45 -17.84 19.18
CA PHE A 137 30.24 -16.44 19.53
C PHE A 137 31.57 -15.75 19.89
N ASP A 138 32.38 -16.39 20.73
CA ASP A 138 33.66 -15.85 21.20
C ASP A 138 34.74 -15.82 20.10
N ASN A 139 34.64 -16.67 19.07
CA ASN A 139 35.66 -16.81 18.03
C ASN A 139 35.11 -16.53 16.61
N CYS A 140 34.01 -15.78 16.50
CA CYS A 140 33.21 -15.65 15.29
C CYS A 140 34.02 -15.21 14.06
N TYR A 141 34.84 -14.17 14.20
CA TYR A 141 35.61 -13.64 13.07
C TYR A 141 36.66 -14.63 12.56
N GLU A 142 37.46 -15.21 13.47
CA GLU A 142 38.50 -16.17 13.11
C GLU A 142 37.92 -17.40 12.40
N LEU A 143 36.85 -17.97 12.97
CA LEU A 143 36.19 -19.16 12.41
C LEU A 143 35.58 -18.85 11.04
N TYR A 144 34.91 -17.71 10.89
CA TYR A 144 34.30 -17.32 9.62
C TYR A 144 35.36 -17.12 8.52
N GLN A 145 36.47 -16.45 8.85
CA GLN A 145 37.57 -16.24 7.91
C GLN A 145 38.16 -17.58 7.46
N ARG A 146 38.40 -18.50 8.39
CA ARG A 146 38.97 -19.82 8.10
C ARG A 146 38.07 -20.69 7.21
N GLU A 147 36.75 -20.63 7.39
CA GLU A 147 35.81 -21.53 6.71
C GLU A 147 35.20 -20.97 5.42
N PHE A 148 35.03 -19.64 5.33
CA PHE A 148 34.22 -19.02 4.26
C PHE A 148 34.95 -17.98 3.42
N GLN A 149 36.17 -17.56 3.79
CA GLN A 149 36.96 -16.62 2.98
C GLN A 149 38.09 -17.35 2.26
N THR A 150 38.15 -17.21 0.93
CA THR A 150 39.19 -17.79 0.05
C THR A 150 40.20 -16.77 -0.47
N ASP A 151 39.93 -15.46 -0.32
CA ASP A 151 40.80 -14.36 -0.75
C ASP A 151 41.31 -13.53 0.43
N GLY A 152 42.63 -13.40 0.52
CA GLY A 152 43.37 -12.72 1.60
C GLY A 152 43.32 -11.19 1.59
N SER A 153 42.15 -10.60 1.34
CA SER A 153 41.98 -9.14 1.29
C SER A 153 40.91 -8.67 2.28
N GLU A 154 41.23 -8.69 3.58
CA GLU A 154 40.65 -7.77 4.59
C GLU A 154 41.31 -8.03 5.96
N THR A 155 42.55 -7.57 6.11
CA THR A 155 43.16 -7.31 7.44
C THR A 155 42.63 -5.96 7.94
N GLN A 156 41.36 -5.90 8.32
CA GLN A 156 40.90 -4.88 9.26
C GLN A 156 40.85 -5.52 10.64
N GLU A 157 41.45 -4.86 11.63
CA GLU A 157 41.25 -5.15 13.05
C GLU A 157 39.75 -4.98 13.37
N ALA A 158 38.96 -6.00 13.05
CA ALA A 158 37.55 -6.04 13.39
C ALA A 158 37.46 -6.22 14.91
N ALA A 159 36.74 -5.31 15.57
CA ALA A 159 36.48 -5.41 17.00
C ALA A 159 35.93 -6.79 17.33
N ASP A 160 36.55 -7.45 18.30
CA ASP A 160 36.19 -8.80 18.72
C ASP A 160 34.77 -8.78 19.32
N GLY A 161 33.85 -9.54 18.72
CA GLY A 161 32.46 -9.63 19.18
C GLY A 161 31.46 -8.60 18.63
N PRO A 162 30.21 -8.60 19.18
CA PRO A 162 29.15 -7.69 18.76
C PRO A 162 29.44 -6.26 19.19
N ASN A 163 29.10 -5.29 18.34
CA ASN A 163 29.20 -3.87 18.67
C ASN A 163 28.10 -3.06 17.97
N THR A 164 27.81 -1.87 18.47
CA THR A 164 26.72 -1.02 17.96
C THR A 164 27.03 -0.31 16.64
N LYS A 165 28.27 -0.40 16.15
CA LYS A 165 28.75 0.32 14.96
C LYS A 165 28.68 -0.51 13.68
N SER A 166 28.54 -1.83 13.78
CA SER A 166 28.50 -2.74 12.64
C SER A 166 27.61 -3.95 12.92
N LEU A 167 26.88 -4.42 11.90
CA LEU A 167 26.09 -5.66 11.96
C LEU A 167 26.82 -6.88 11.40
N ASP A 168 28.08 -6.73 10.97
CA ASP A 168 28.84 -7.78 10.29
C ASP A 168 29.02 -9.04 11.16
N PHE A 169 29.31 -8.87 12.45
CA PHE A 169 29.40 -9.96 13.43
C PHE A 169 28.17 -10.88 13.37
N TRP A 170 26.96 -10.32 13.37
CA TRP A 170 25.71 -11.09 13.32
C TRP A 170 25.55 -11.86 12.01
N HIS A 171 25.97 -11.27 10.89
CA HIS A 171 25.94 -11.95 9.60
C HIS A 171 26.90 -13.15 9.59
N LYS A 172 28.11 -13.01 10.12
CA LYS A 172 29.10 -14.09 10.22
C LYS A 172 28.63 -15.18 11.17
N LEU A 173 28.11 -14.80 12.34
CA LEU A 173 27.59 -15.73 13.34
C LEU A 173 26.45 -16.59 12.78
N ILE A 174 25.50 -16.00 12.04
CA ILE A 174 24.43 -16.77 11.37
C ILE A 174 25.01 -17.81 10.41
N ALA A 175 26.07 -17.49 9.66
CA ALA A 175 26.67 -18.46 8.73
C ALA A 175 27.34 -19.64 9.48
N LEU A 176 28.05 -19.36 10.57
CA LEU A 176 28.65 -20.39 11.42
C LEU A 176 27.58 -21.28 12.09
N ILE A 177 26.51 -20.66 12.61
CA ILE A 177 25.35 -21.38 13.16
C ILE A 177 24.77 -22.35 12.12
N VAL A 178 24.60 -21.88 10.88
CA VAL A 178 24.10 -22.73 9.78
C VAL A 178 25.04 -23.88 9.50
N SER A 179 26.36 -23.64 9.48
CA SER A 179 27.38 -24.68 9.31
C SER A 179 27.24 -25.78 10.38
N VAL A 180 27.09 -25.38 11.64
CA VAL A 180 26.90 -26.28 12.78
C VAL A 180 25.61 -27.09 12.66
N ILE A 181 24.47 -26.44 12.35
CA ILE A 181 23.18 -27.13 12.20
C ILE A 181 23.23 -28.16 11.06
N GLU A 182 23.84 -27.81 9.93
CA GLU A 182 23.98 -28.72 8.79
C GLU A 182 24.92 -29.89 9.12
N GLU A 183 26.03 -29.68 9.84
CA GLU A 183 26.88 -30.79 10.31
C GLU A 183 26.12 -31.73 11.25
N ASP A 184 25.29 -31.22 12.18
CA ASP A 184 24.46 -32.06 13.05
C ASP A 184 23.42 -32.85 12.30
N ARG A 185 22.78 -32.23 11.32
CA ARG A 185 21.77 -32.88 10.48
C ARG A 185 22.39 -33.98 9.63
N ASN A 186 23.53 -33.72 9.01
CA ASN A 186 24.09 -34.57 7.97
C ASN A 186 25.08 -35.62 8.51
N SER A 187 25.84 -35.30 9.56
CA SER A 187 26.88 -36.17 10.09
C SER A 187 26.44 -36.89 11.37
N TYR A 188 25.92 -36.16 12.36
CA TYR A 188 25.66 -36.74 13.69
C TYR A 188 24.27 -37.38 13.83
N THR A 189 23.24 -36.86 13.16
CA THR A 189 21.88 -37.44 13.21
C THR A 189 21.83 -38.89 12.69
N PRO A 190 22.48 -39.25 11.56
CA PRO A 190 22.51 -40.65 11.12
C PRO A 190 23.25 -41.59 12.07
N VAL A 191 24.25 -41.08 12.79
CA VAL A 191 25.07 -41.84 13.74
C VAL A 191 24.30 -42.12 15.03
N LEU A 192 23.63 -41.08 15.57
CA LEU A 192 22.86 -41.12 16.82
C LEU A 192 21.38 -41.47 16.59
N ASN A 193 21.15 -42.58 15.89
CA ASN A 193 19.83 -43.03 15.46
C ASN A 193 19.17 -44.08 16.38
N GLN A 194 19.69 -44.29 17.60
CA GLN A 194 19.15 -45.26 18.56
C GLN A 194 17.75 -44.89 19.08
N PHE A 195 17.39 -43.60 19.06
CA PHE A 195 16.14 -43.08 19.62
C PHE A 195 15.41 -42.16 18.64
N PRO A 196 15.02 -42.62 17.43
CA PRO A 196 14.55 -41.75 16.35
C PRO A 196 13.26 -40.98 16.67
N GLN A 197 12.45 -41.48 17.62
CA GLN A 197 11.23 -40.81 18.09
C GLN A 197 11.50 -39.78 19.22
N GLU A 198 12.61 -39.91 19.95
CA GLU A 198 12.90 -39.06 21.12
C GLU A 198 14.02 -38.02 20.85
N LEU A 199 14.94 -38.36 19.94
CA LEU A 199 16.15 -37.60 19.62
C LEU A 199 16.36 -37.54 18.10
N ASN A 200 16.37 -36.30 17.61
CA ASN A 200 16.94 -35.95 16.32
C ASN A 200 17.96 -34.84 16.57
N VAL A 201 19.25 -35.12 16.32
CA VAL A 201 20.35 -34.23 16.68
C VAL A 201 20.24 -32.91 15.91
N GLY A 202 19.94 -32.95 14.61
CA GLY A 202 19.76 -31.75 13.79
C GLY A 202 18.62 -30.86 14.29
N ILE A 203 17.50 -31.45 14.72
CA ILE A 203 16.38 -30.68 15.31
C ILE A 203 16.81 -30.05 16.64
N VAL A 204 17.43 -30.81 17.55
CA VAL A 204 17.89 -30.28 18.85
C VAL A 204 18.93 -29.18 18.65
N SER A 205 19.83 -29.34 17.68
CA SER A 205 20.83 -28.36 17.28
C SER A 205 20.20 -27.05 16.84
N ALA A 206 19.24 -27.12 15.91
CA ALA A 206 18.52 -25.96 15.42
C ALA A 206 17.78 -25.23 16.54
N THR A 207 17.01 -25.96 17.35
CA THR A 207 16.22 -25.36 18.44
C THR A 207 17.08 -24.70 19.52
N VAL A 208 18.11 -25.40 20.03
CA VAL A 208 18.96 -24.86 21.10
C VAL A 208 19.77 -23.66 20.62
N THR A 209 20.37 -23.78 19.44
CA THR A 209 21.19 -22.71 18.86
C THR A 209 20.35 -21.48 18.55
N TRP A 210 19.13 -21.66 18.02
CA TRP A 210 18.19 -20.56 17.81
C TRP A 210 17.81 -19.88 19.12
N SER A 211 17.49 -20.61 20.19
CA SER A 211 17.11 -20.00 21.47
C SER A 211 18.23 -19.12 22.05
N LEU A 212 19.49 -19.55 21.95
CA LEU A 212 20.65 -18.76 22.40
C LEU A 212 20.87 -17.53 21.51
N PHE A 213 20.90 -17.75 20.19
CA PHE A 213 21.03 -16.67 19.20
C PHE A 213 19.94 -15.61 19.33
N ALA A 214 18.68 -16.04 19.49
CA ALA A 214 17.52 -15.16 19.64
C ALA A 214 17.65 -14.26 20.87
N GLN A 215 18.15 -14.79 21.98
CA GLN A 215 18.38 -14.02 23.19
C GLN A 215 19.43 -12.92 22.98
N ASP A 216 20.57 -13.27 22.37
CA ASP A 216 21.67 -12.33 22.18
C ASP A 216 21.35 -11.27 21.12
N ILE A 217 20.77 -11.66 19.98
CA ILE A 217 20.43 -10.70 18.92
C ILE A 217 19.31 -9.75 19.35
N LYS A 218 18.35 -10.22 20.16
CA LYS A 218 17.31 -9.36 20.73
C LYS A 218 17.92 -8.25 21.59
N TYR A 219 18.80 -8.61 22.53
CA TYR A 219 19.48 -7.64 23.38
C TYR A 219 20.33 -6.66 22.55
N ALA A 220 21.06 -7.17 21.57
CA ALA A 220 21.86 -6.33 20.69
C ALA A 220 20.99 -5.34 19.90
N LEU A 221 19.86 -5.78 19.34
CA LEU A 221 18.95 -4.90 18.62
C LEU A 221 18.33 -3.83 19.54
N GLU A 222 18.03 -4.15 20.81
CA GLU A 222 17.60 -3.17 21.81
C GLU A 222 18.68 -2.10 22.08
N GLU A 223 19.97 -2.45 22.05
CA GLU A 223 21.08 -1.50 22.17
C GLU A 223 21.29 -0.69 20.89
N HIS A 224 21.21 -1.33 19.72
CA HIS A 224 21.28 -0.66 18.42
C HIS A 224 20.15 0.37 18.27
N GLN A 225 18.95 0.09 18.77
CA GLN A 225 17.83 1.02 18.72
C GLN A 225 18.12 2.34 19.46
N LYS A 226 18.96 2.33 20.50
CA LYS A 226 19.32 3.53 21.27
C LYS A 226 20.32 4.44 20.54
N THR A 227 21.15 3.86 19.68
CA THR A 227 22.31 4.55 19.08
C THR A 227 22.17 4.79 17.58
N LEU A 228 21.56 3.86 16.84
CA LEU A 228 21.25 3.93 15.40
C LEU A 228 22.43 4.31 14.50
N PHE A 229 23.62 3.76 14.74
CA PHE A 229 24.82 4.07 13.93
C PHE A 229 24.82 3.45 12.53
N CYS A 230 24.27 2.24 12.36
CA CYS A 230 24.26 1.53 11.08
C CYS A 230 23.16 2.06 10.15
N LYS A 231 23.30 1.87 8.83
CA LYS A 231 22.26 2.28 7.88
C LYS A 231 21.02 1.40 8.02
N SER A 232 19.83 1.98 7.80
CA SER A 232 18.56 1.24 7.83
C SER A 232 18.56 0.00 6.92
N ALA A 233 19.19 0.10 5.73
CA ALA A 233 19.34 -1.01 4.79
C ALA A 233 20.14 -2.20 5.35
N GLU A 234 21.11 -1.96 6.24
CA GLU A 234 21.89 -3.02 6.88
C GLU A 234 21.02 -3.81 7.88
N TYR A 235 20.18 -3.12 8.65
CA TYR A 235 19.20 -3.78 9.51
C TYR A 235 18.15 -4.55 8.71
N MET A 236 17.71 -4.03 7.56
CA MET A 236 16.80 -4.74 6.67
C MET A 236 17.43 -6.04 6.15
N ASN A 237 18.70 -6.01 5.74
CA ASN A 237 19.43 -7.20 5.29
C ASN A 237 19.58 -8.23 6.42
N LEU A 238 19.90 -7.79 7.63
CA LEU A 238 19.96 -8.67 8.79
C LEU A 238 18.59 -9.29 9.09
N HIS A 239 17.51 -8.51 9.02
CA HIS A 239 16.14 -9.01 9.18
C HIS A 239 15.81 -10.10 8.16
N PHE A 240 16.12 -9.89 6.87
CA PHE A 240 15.95 -10.93 5.85
C PHE A 240 16.75 -12.20 6.16
N LYS A 241 17.96 -12.06 6.69
CA LYS A 241 18.82 -13.21 7.04
C LYS A 241 18.29 -13.98 8.24
N VAL A 242 17.83 -13.29 9.28
CA VAL A 242 17.19 -13.90 10.47
C VAL A 242 15.88 -14.60 10.09
N LYS A 243 15.04 -13.96 9.27
CA LYS A 243 13.83 -14.55 8.71
C LYS A 243 14.14 -15.85 7.95
N TRP A 244 15.15 -15.83 7.08
CA TRP A 244 15.56 -17.02 6.34
C TRP A 244 16.04 -18.15 7.27
N LEU A 245 16.86 -17.84 8.27
CA LEU A 245 17.33 -18.81 9.26
C LEU A 245 16.14 -19.46 10.00
N TYR A 246 15.20 -18.65 10.47
CA TYR A 246 14.01 -19.12 11.18
C TYR A 246 13.14 -20.01 10.29
N ASN A 247 12.79 -19.55 9.09
CA ASN A 247 11.92 -20.28 8.18
C ASN A 247 12.55 -21.58 7.67
N LYS A 248 13.88 -21.62 7.51
CA LYS A 248 14.57 -22.81 6.98
C LYS A 248 14.75 -23.90 8.04
N TYR A 249 15.03 -23.56 9.29
CA TYR A 249 15.46 -24.55 10.30
C TYR A 249 14.54 -24.65 11.53
N ILE A 250 13.71 -23.64 11.82
CA ILE A 250 13.04 -23.50 13.12
C ILE A 250 11.52 -23.68 13.01
N ILE A 251 10.89 -23.16 11.95
CA ILE A 251 9.43 -23.07 11.83
C ILE A 251 8.69 -24.40 12.04
N GLU A 252 9.26 -25.53 11.59
CA GLU A 252 8.66 -26.86 11.74
C GLU A 252 8.56 -27.32 13.21
N GLN A 253 9.36 -26.74 14.11
CA GLN A 253 9.41 -27.11 15.53
C GLN A 253 8.50 -26.25 16.41
N PHE A 254 8.03 -25.11 15.89
CA PHE A 254 7.25 -24.09 16.62
C PHE A 254 5.97 -23.71 15.88
N THR A 255 5.31 -24.67 15.23
CA THR A 255 4.18 -24.42 14.32
C THR A 255 2.97 -23.72 14.96
N GLU A 256 2.82 -23.80 16.28
CA GLU A 256 1.73 -23.17 17.03
C GLU A 256 2.13 -21.87 17.75
N GLU A 257 3.43 -21.53 17.77
CA GLU A 257 3.95 -20.38 18.48
C GLU A 257 4.29 -19.25 17.51
N MET A 258 3.77 -18.05 17.76
CA MET A 258 4.02 -16.90 16.88
C MET A 258 5.49 -16.45 17.01
N PRO A 259 6.24 -16.30 15.90
CA PRO A 259 7.65 -15.91 15.97
C PRO A 259 7.82 -14.50 16.54
N GLU A 260 8.68 -14.35 17.55
CA GLU A 260 8.96 -13.04 18.17
C GLU A 260 9.90 -12.17 17.34
N TYR A 261 10.75 -12.76 16.48
CA TYR A 261 11.83 -12.02 15.80
C TYR A 261 11.39 -10.77 15.02
N PRO A 262 10.20 -10.71 14.37
CA PRO A 262 9.80 -9.50 13.65
C PRO A 262 9.64 -8.28 14.56
N LEU A 263 9.30 -8.48 15.85
CA LEU A 263 9.14 -7.41 16.83
C LEU A 263 10.48 -6.72 17.11
N TRP A 264 11.59 -7.46 17.11
CA TRP A 264 12.92 -6.90 17.34
C TRP A 264 13.34 -5.96 16.20
N PHE A 265 12.86 -6.22 14.99
CA PHE A 265 13.20 -5.44 13.79
C PHE A 265 12.21 -4.31 13.48
N GLU A 266 11.03 -4.28 14.11
CA GLU A 266 9.99 -3.29 13.82
C GLU A 266 10.50 -1.84 13.86
N PRO A 267 11.26 -1.37 14.87
CA PRO A 267 11.77 0.00 14.90
C PRO A 267 12.66 0.35 13.69
N PHE A 268 13.47 -0.59 13.22
CA PHE A 268 14.39 -0.39 12.11
C PHE A 268 13.67 -0.39 10.76
N VAL A 269 12.64 -1.22 10.59
CA VAL A 269 11.76 -1.16 9.42
C VAL A 269 11.01 0.19 9.38
N MET A 270 10.56 0.68 10.54
CA MET A 270 9.95 2.02 10.64
C MET A 270 10.92 3.14 10.26
N GLN A 271 12.18 3.04 10.69
CA GLN A 271 13.22 3.98 10.27
C GLN A 271 13.45 3.91 8.76
N TRP A 272 13.58 2.71 8.19
CA TRP A 272 13.72 2.52 6.74
C TRP A 272 12.55 3.15 5.97
N LEU A 273 11.31 2.99 6.46
CA LEU A 273 10.13 3.63 5.89
C LEU A 273 10.16 5.16 6.00
N ASN A 274 10.78 5.72 7.05
CA ASN A 274 10.98 7.16 7.18
C ASN A 274 11.98 7.67 6.16
N GLU A 275 13.13 7.03 6.02
CA GLU A 275 14.14 7.38 5.00
C GLU A 275 13.57 7.24 3.58
N ASN A 276 12.69 6.26 3.38
CA ASN A 276 12.00 6.05 2.12
C ASN A 276 11.08 7.22 1.74
N ASP A 277 10.56 8.01 2.69
CA ASP A 277 9.76 9.20 2.35
C ASP A 277 10.58 10.19 1.52
N ASP A 278 11.81 10.47 1.94
CA ASP A 278 12.67 11.47 1.29
C ASP A 278 13.20 10.95 -0.04
N PHE A 279 13.55 9.65 -0.10
CA PHE A 279 13.90 9.00 -1.36
C PHE A 279 12.76 9.04 -2.37
N SER A 280 11.53 8.70 -1.95
CA SER A 280 10.34 8.71 -2.82
C SER A 280 10.00 10.13 -3.31
N MET A 281 10.16 11.14 -2.44
CA MET A 281 9.96 12.55 -2.81
C MET A 281 11.02 13.05 -3.82
N GLY A 282 12.29 12.72 -3.61
CA GLY A 282 13.35 13.05 -4.57
C GLY A 282 13.12 12.39 -5.93
N TYR A 283 12.70 11.12 -5.93
CA TYR A 283 12.36 10.37 -7.14
C TYR A 283 11.18 10.99 -7.88
N LEU A 284 10.12 11.38 -7.17
CA LEU A 284 8.97 12.09 -7.71
C LEU A 284 9.39 13.36 -8.46
N HIS A 285 10.16 14.23 -7.81
CA HIS A 285 10.61 15.48 -8.43
C HIS A 285 11.45 15.22 -9.69
N GLY A 286 12.35 14.23 -9.64
CA GLY A 286 13.13 13.82 -10.80
C GLY A 286 12.28 13.28 -11.95
N ALA A 287 11.28 12.44 -11.66
CA ALA A 287 10.38 11.87 -12.66
C ALA A 287 9.53 12.95 -13.34
N TYR A 288 8.92 13.84 -12.55
CA TYR A 288 8.10 14.93 -13.08
C TYR A 288 8.92 15.91 -13.93
N GLU A 289 10.11 16.32 -13.46
CA GLU A 289 10.95 17.28 -14.21
C GLU A 289 11.48 16.70 -15.53
N ARG A 290 11.75 15.39 -15.60
CA ARG A 290 12.10 14.73 -16.87
C ARG A 290 10.92 14.77 -17.84
N ASP A 291 9.75 14.33 -17.41
CA ASP A 291 8.55 14.31 -18.25
C ASP A 291 8.13 15.71 -18.71
N ARG A 292 8.30 16.71 -17.84
CA ARG A 292 8.12 18.14 -18.17
C ARG A 292 9.03 18.60 -19.29
N LYS A 293 10.31 18.20 -19.28
CA LYS A 293 11.28 18.53 -20.34
C LYS A 293 10.94 17.82 -21.66
N ASP A 294 10.40 16.62 -21.59
CA ASP A 294 9.95 15.84 -22.75
C ASP A 294 8.59 16.33 -23.30
N GLY A 295 7.94 17.27 -22.60
CA GLY A 295 6.70 17.89 -23.00
C GLY A 295 5.46 17.05 -22.73
N PHE A 296 5.50 16.15 -21.74
CA PHE A 296 4.40 15.27 -21.34
C PHE A 296 3.87 14.42 -22.49
N GLN A 297 4.76 13.62 -23.12
CA GLN A 297 4.34 12.68 -24.16
C GLN A 297 3.56 11.51 -23.56
N LYS A 298 2.59 10.98 -24.31
CA LYS A 298 1.88 9.77 -23.91
C LYS A 298 2.86 8.62 -23.69
N ALA A 299 2.70 7.88 -22.59
CA ALA A 299 3.58 6.78 -22.22
C ALA A 299 3.56 5.63 -23.25
N SER A 300 2.45 5.45 -23.97
CA SER A 300 2.34 4.49 -25.07
C SER A 300 1.21 4.89 -26.04
N LYS A 301 1.05 4.13 -27.13
CA LYS A 301 -0.07 4.31 -28.08
C LYS A 301 -1.45 4.14 -27.42
N HIS A 302 -1.54 3.28 -26.40
CA HIS A 302 -2.78 2.93 -25.71
C HIS A 302 -2.97 3.66 -24.37
N ALA A 303 -1.95 4.38 -23.89
CA ALA A 303 -2.02 5.15 -22.65
C ALA A 303 -2.33 6.61 -22.96
N LEU A 304 -3.26 7.20 -22.19
CA LEU A 304 -3.64 8.62 -22.33
C LEU A 304 -2.86 9.54 -21.35
N PHE A 305 -2.02 8.96 -20.49
CA PHE A 305 -1.15 9.64 -19.51
C PHE A 305 0.33 9.52 -19.91
N SER A 306 1.21 10.29 -19.29
CA SER A 306 2.66 10.35 -19.57
C SER A 306 3.50 9.53 -18.58
N CYS A 307 4.81 9.43 -18.82
CA CYS A 307 5.71 8.49 -18.14
C CYS A 307 5.97 8.77 -16.66
N SER A 308 5.85 10.02 -16.21
CA SER A 308 6.12 10.35 -14.79
C SER A 308 5.18 9.64 -13.82
N VAL A 309 3.94 9.35 -14.22
CA VAL A 309 3.01 8.54 -13.41
C VAL A 309 3.51 7.11 -13.25
N THR A 310 3.96 6.47 -14.34
CA THR A 310 4.50 5.11 -14.29
C THR A 310 5.77 5.03 -13.47
N ASP A 311 6.66 6.02 -13.59
CA ASP A 311 7.90 6.10 -12.81
C ASP A 311 7.60 6.16 -11.31
N VAL A 312 6.71 7.07 -10.88
CA VAL A 312 6.34 7.24 -9.47
C VAL A 312 5.73 5.97 -8.88
N PHE A 313 4.79 5.32 -9.59
CA PHE A 313 4.19 4.08 -9.09
C PHE A 313 5.14 2.88 -9.14
N THR A 314 6.09 2.85 -10.07
CA THR A 314 7.14 1.82 -10.10
C THR A 314 7.98 1.91 -8.85
N GLN A 315 8.42 3.12 -8.47
CA GLN A 315 9.16 3.33 -7.23
C GLN A 315 8.33 2.91 -6.01
N LEU A 316 7.07 3.37 -5.90
CA LEU A 316 6.24 3.08 -4.73
C LEU A 316 6.01 1.56 -4.60
N ARG A 317 5.82 0.88 -5.73
CA ARG A 317 5.67 -0.58 -5.77
C ARG A 317 6.96 -1.31 -5.36
N GLN A 318 8.14 -0.84 -5.78
CA GLN A 318 9.41 -1.41 -5.33
C GLN A 318 9.55 -1.33 -3.80
N CYS A 319 9.18 -0.20 -3.19
CA CYS A 319 9.20 -0.06 -1.73
C CYS A 319 8.21 -1.01 -1.05
N PHE A 320 6.99 -1.12 -1.59
CA PHE A 320 5.99 -2.06 -1.10
C PHE A 320 6.48 -3.52 -1.19
N ASP A 321 7.12 -3.89 -2.30
CA ASP A 321 7.63 -5.24 -2.53
C ASP A 321 8.72 -5.61 -1.51
N VAL A 322 9.54 -4.65 -1.05
CA VAL A 322 10.51 -4.88 0.04
C VAL A 322 9.77 -5.28 1.33
N ILE A 323 8.73 -4.52 1.71
CA ILE A 323 7.93 -4.83 2.92
C ILE A 323 7.25 -6.19 2.76
N LYS A 324 6.68 -6.47 1.58
CA LYS A 324 6.00 -7.74 1.30
C LYS A 324 6.94 -8.93 1.39
N LYS A 325 8.18 -8.80 0.88
CA LYS A 325 9.22 -9.84 0.95
C LYS A 325 9.68 -10.15 2.37
N LEU A 326 9.46 -9.26 3.34
CA LEU A 326 9.70 -9.59 4.75
C LEU A 326 8.83 -10.77 5.20
N GLU A 327 7.66 -10.97 4.57
CA GLU A 327 6.69 -12.03 4.89
C GLU A 327 6.48 -12.14 6.40
N CYS A 328 6.26 -10.98 7.05
CA CYS A 328 6.18 -10.89 8.49
C CYS A 328 4.99 -11.74 8.99
N PRO A 329 5.24 -12.72 9.89
CA PRO A 329 4.19 -13.60 10.42
C PRO A 329 3.24 -12.86 11.38
N HIS A 330 3.62 -11.68 11.88
CA HIS A 330 2.87 -10.95 12.88
C HIS A 330 1.92 -9.91 12.24
N SER A 331 0.61 -10.18 12.29
CA SER A 331 -0.42 -9.36 11.63
C SER A 331 -0.44 -7.91 12.11
N GLU A 332 -0.31 -7.66 13.41
CA GLU A 332 -0.26 -6.29 13.97
C GLU A 332 0.95 -5.48 13.48
N VAL A 333 2.14 -6.09 13.40
CA VAL A 333 3.35 -5.44 12.87
C VAL A 333 3.15 -5.08 11.38
N VAL A 334 2.55 -5.99 10.60
CA VAL A 334 2.21 -5.71 9.20
C VAL A 334 1.24 -4.53 9.10
N LYS A 335 0.21 -4.45 9.97
CA LYS A 335 -0.70 -3.30 10.01
C LYS A 335 0.05 -2.00 10.29
N HIS A 336 1.02 -2.01 11.21
CA HIS A 336 1.84 -0.84 11.48
C HIS A 336 2.66 -0.41 10.26
N TYR A 337 3.31 -1.35 9.57
CA TYR A 337 4.05 -1.06 8.33
C TYR A 337 3.15 -0.47 7.24
N MET A 338 1.98 -1.07 7.00
CA MET A 338 1.02 -0.60 6.00
C MET A 338 0.49 0.80 6.36
N LYS A 339 0.15 1.02 7.63
CA LYS A 339 -0.28 2.33 8.13
C LYS A 339 0.80 3.39 7.91
N ARG A 340 2.06 3.08 8.21
CA ARG A 340 3.19 4.00 7.99
C ARG A 340 3.42 4.27 6.50
N PHE A 341 3.43 3.23 5.68
CA PHE A 341 3.69 3.34 4.24
C PHE A 341 2.58 4.08 3.50
N SER A 342 1.32 3.96 3.95
CA SER A 342 0.20 4.74 3.41
C SER A 342 0.42 6.26 3.52
N LYS A 343 1.12 6.72 4.57
CA LYS A 343 1.48 8.13 4.74
C LYS A 343 2.49 8.58 3.69
N THR A 344 3.45 7.72 3.34
CA THR A 344 4.42 7.95 2.24
C THR A 344 3.70 8.13 0.92
N ILE A 345 2.82 7.17 0.56
CA ILE A 345 2.04 7.21 -0.68
C ILE A 345 1.24 8.52 -0.75
N ARG A 346 0.52 8.86 0.32
CA ARG A 346 -0.25 10.11 0.37
C ARG A 346 0.64 11.34 0.16
N LYS A 347 1.78 11.42 0.86
CA LYS A 347 2.72 12.55 0.77
C LYS A 347 3.20 12.74 -0.68
N VAL A 348 3.64 11.65 -1.33
CA VAL A 348 4.13 11.65 -2.71
C VAL A 348 3.03 12.05 -3.70
N LEU A 349 1.84 11.45 -3.62
CA LEU A 349 0.77 11.72 -4.58
C LEU A 349 0.17 13.13 -4.44
N LEU A 350 0.03 13.64 -3.21
CA LEU A 350 -0.38 15.03 -2.98
C LEU A 350 0.68 16.00 -3.51
N ALA A 351 1.96 15.71 -3.31
CA ALA A 351 3.04 16.52 -3.84
C ALA A 351 3.03 16.54 -5.38
N TYR A 352 2.85 15.39 -6.03
CA TYR A 352 2.70 15.33 -7.49
C TYR A 352 1.59 16.26 -7.97
N ALA A 353 0.40 16.12 -7.38
CA ALA A 353 -0.75 16.93 -7.75
C ALA A 353 -0.54 18.42 -7.50
N GLU A 354 0.10 18.77 -6.39
CA GLU A 354 0.44 20.14 -6.06
C GLU A 354 1.42 20.76 -7.08
N ILE A 355 2.41 20.00 -7.56
CA ILE A 355 3.33 20.44 -8.60
C ILE A 355 2.57 20.68 -9.91
N VAL A 356 1.77 19.70 -10.35
CA VAL A 356 0.90 19.82 -11.54
C VAL A 356 0.06 21.08 -11.45
N ARG A 357 -0.62 21.28 -10.32
CA ARG A 357 -1.53 22.40 -10.08
C ARG A 357 -0.83 23.76 -10.14
N LYS A 358 0.42 23.86 -9.70
CA LYS A 358 1.22 25.09 -9.80
C LYS A 358 1.64 25.40 -11.23
N ASP A 359 1.90 24.38 -12.03
CA ASP A 359 2.35 24.54 -13.41
C ASP A 359 1.21 24.57 -14.43
N PHE A 360 0.00 24.15 -14.04
CA PHE A 360 -1.09 23.86 -14.96
C PHE A 360 -1.46 25.03 -15.87
N GLU A 361 -1.48 26.26 -15.34
CA GLU A 361 -1.76 27.47 -16.11
C GLU A 361 -0.81 27.64 -17.31
N LYS A 362 0.45 27.20 -17.20
CA LYS A 362 1.45 27.26 -18.27
C LYS A 362 1.11 26.36 -19.46
N TYR A 363 0.25 25.36 -19.26
CA TYR A 363 -0.13 24.39 -20.28
C TYR A 363 -1.51 24.64 -20.88
N THR A 364 -2.30 25.58 -20.34
CA THR A 364 -3.66 25.87 -20.81
C THR A 364 -3.71 26.26 -22.29
N ALA A 365 -2.70 26.97 -22.81
CA ALA A 365 -2.58 27.29 -24.23
C ALA A 365 -2.24 26.08 -25.12
N LYS A 366 -1.74 24.98 -24.54
CA LYS A 366 -1.38 23.74 -25.23
C LYS A 366 -2.40 22.65 -24.89
N HIS A 367 -3.58 22.70 -25.52
CA HIS A 367 -4.73 21.87 -25.17
C HIS A 367 -4.41 20.37 -25.00
N GLN A 368 -3.63 19.78 -25.90
CA GLN A 368 -3.25 18.37 -25.82
C GLN A 368 -2.42 18.05 -24.57
N VAL A 369 -1.44 18.90 -24.23
CA VAL A 369 -0.61 18.73 -23.04
C VAL A 369 -1.45 18.90 -21.77
N ALA A 370 -2.33 19.91 -21.73
CA ALA A 370 -3.26 20.10 -20.61
C ALA A 370 -4.14 18.84 -20.38
N CYS A 371 -4.62 18.22 -21.46
CA CYS A 371 -5.38 16.96 -21.38
C CYS A 371 -4.55 15.80 -20.80
N ILE A 372 -3.32 15.61 -21.27
CA ILE A 372 -2.43 14.56 -20.76
C ILE A 372 -2.11 14.77 -19.28
N VAL A 373 -1.85 16.02 -18.85
CA VAL A 373 -1.59 16.34 -17.45
C VAL A 373 -2.82 16.08 -16.57
N MET A 374 -4.04 16.38 -17.04
CA MET A 374 -5.28 15.97 -16.35
C MET A 374 -5.46 14.45 -16.31
N ASN A 375 -5.07 13.74 -17.37
CA ASN A 375 -5.09 12.27 -17.38
C ASN A 375 -4.08 11.69 -16.40
N ASN A 376 -2.91 12.31 -16.22
CA ASN A 376 -1.92 11.87 -15.24
C ASN A 376 -2.53 11.86 -13.85
N ILE A 377 -3.21 12.95 -13.49
CA ILE A 377 -3.96 13.07 -12.24
C ILE A 377 -5.01 11.97 -12.08
N GLN A 378 -5.81 11.72 -13.12
CA GLN A 378 -6.79 10.63 -13.09
C GLN A 378 -6.11 9.26 -12.92
N GLN A 379 -4.95 9.06 -13.56
CA GLN A 379 -4.19 7.83 -13.48
C GLN A 379 -3.58 7.61 -12.09
N LEU A 380 -3.15 8.69 -11.40
CA LEU A 380 -2.74 8.59 -9.99
C LEU A 380 -3.83 7.96 -9.15
N ARG A 381 -5.09 8.39 -9.34
CA ARG A 381 -6.24 7.84 -8.61
C ARG A 381 -6.46 6.35 -8.92
N VAL A 382 -6.40 5.95 -10.19
CA VAL A 382 -6.63 4.55 -10.60
C VAL A 382 -5.54 3.64 -10.04
N GLN A 383 -4.27 4.03 -10.17
CA GLN A 383 -3.16 3.23 -9.66
C GLN A 383 -3.13 3.17 -8.13
N LEU A 384 -3.59 4.23 -7.46
CA LEU A 384 -3.75 4.25 -6.02
C LEU A 384 -4.82 3.29 -5.53
N GLU A 385 -5.94 3.15 -6.25
CA GLU A 385 -6.98 2.14 -5.96
C GLU A 385 -6.41 0.71 -6.13
N LYS A 386 -5.60 0.46 -7.15
CA LYS A 386 -4.92 -0.84 -7.31
C LYS A 386 -3.93 -1.12 -6.18
N MET A 387 -3.14 -0.11 -5.80
CA MET A 387 -2.16 -0.24 -4.72
C MET A 387 -2.82 -0.47 -3.36
N PHE A 388 -4.00 0.13 -3.13
CA PHE A 388 -4.85 -0.10 -1.96
C PHE A 388 -5.27 -1.57 -1.83
N GLU A 389 -5.74 -2.16 -2.94
CA GLU A 389 -6.14 -3.57 -2.98
C GLU A 389 -4.95 -4.49 -2.70
N ASP A 390 -3.79 -4.21 -3.30
CA ASP A 390 -2.55 -4.97 -3.09
C ASP A 390 -2.08 -4.92 -1.62
N MET A 391 -2.33 -3.82 -0.92
CA MET A 391 -2.00 -3.63 0.51
C MET A 391 -3.01 -4.31 1.47
N GLY A 392 -3.99 -5.06 0.95
CA GLY A 392 -4.96 -5.84 1.72
C GLY A 392 -6.39 -5.30 1.73
N GLY A 393 -6.62 -4.15 1.07
CA GLY A 393 -7.94 -3.58 0.86
C GLY A 393 -8.75 -3.39 2.15
N GLU A 394 -10.06 -3.67 2.09
CA GLU A 394 -10.97 -3.54 3.24
C GLU A 394 -10.69 -4.56 4.36
N LYS A 395 -9.98 -5.66 4.07
CA LYS A 395 -9.73 -6.74 5.04
C LYS A 395 -8.72 -6.38 6.13
N VAL A 396 -7.96 -5.30 5.97
CA VAL A 396 -7.02 -4.80 6.99
C VAL A 396 -7.75 -4.09 8.15
N HIS A 397 -9.06 -3.87 8.04
CA HIS A 397 -9.83 -2.92 8.86
C HIS A 397 -10.83 -3.50 9.86
N THR A 398 -10.87 -4.81 10.11
CA THR A 398 -11.90 -5.41 10.98
C THR A 398 -11.72 -5.12 12.49
N GLY A 399 -11.00 -4.06 12.90
CA GLY A 399 -10.67 -3.82 14.31
C GLY A 399 -10.65 -2.36 14.80
N ASP A 400 -10.48 -1.36 13.92
CA ASP A 400 -10.40 0.05 14.33
C ASP A 400 -11.52 0.89 13.69
N SER A 401 -12.01 1.89 14.46
CA SER A 401 -13.05 2.87 14.07
C SER A 401 -13.06 3.24 12.57
N PRO A 402 -14.24 3.46 11.95
CA PRO A 402 -14.37 3.86 10.54
C PRO A 402 -13.64 5.17 10.17
N GLN A 403 -13.11 5.91 11.16
CA GLN A 403 -12.29 7.12 10.98
C GLN A 403 -10.76 6.86 11.08
N SER A 404 -10.31 5.62 11.22
CA SER A 404 -8.88 5.23 11.30
C SER A 404 -8.20 5.09 9.92
N SER A 405 -8.30 6.16 9.13
CA SER A 405 -7.12 6.91 8.65
C SER A 405 -6.08 6.31 7.69
N TRP A 406 -6.49 5.53 6.68
CA TRP A 406 -5.78 5.60 5.37
C TRP A 406 -6.76 5.73 4.20
N VAL A 407 -7.93 5.08 4.25
CA VAL A 407 -9.05 5.28 3.32
C VAL A 407 -9.49 6.75 3.24
N VAL A 408 -9.54 7.45 4.39
CA VAL A 408 -9.86 8.89 4.47
C VAL A 408 -8.78 9.75 3.83
N SER A 409 -7.52 9.33 3.97
CA SER A 409 -6.35 9.98 3.36
C SER A 409 -6.36 9.88 1.82
N LEU A 410 -6.95 8.79 1.30
CA LEU A 410 -7.17 8.57 -0.12
C LEU A 410 -8.40 9.31 -0.64
N ALA A 411 -9.44 9.48 0.19
CA ALA A 411 -10.60 10.27 -0.17
C ALA A 411 -10.23 11.76 -0.37
N ASP A 412 -9.28 12.28 0.40
CA ASP A 412 -8.81 13.67 0.25
C ASP A 412 -7.89 13.84 -0.97
N VAL A 413 -7.05 12.85 -1.29
CA VAL A 413 -6.34 12.76 -2.58
C VAL A 413 -7.35 12.68 -3.72
N LYS A 414 -8.42 11.89 -3.60
CA LYS A 414 -9.47 11.74 -4.61
C LYS A 414 -10.31 13.01 -4.80
N ARG A 415 -10.56 13.80 -3.75
CA ARG A 415 -11.38 15.03 -3.76
C ARG A 415 -10.58 16.30 -4.10
N GLY A 416 -9.39 16.45 -3.54
CA GLY A 416 -8.60 17.69 -3.63
C GLY A 416 -7.88 17.92 -4.97
N ILE A 417 -7.75 16.88 -5.79
CA ILE A 417 -6.79 16.87 -6.90
C ILE A 417 -7.45 17.09 -8.28
N TYR A 418 -8.79 17.08 -8.40
CA TYR A 418 -9.43 16.93 -9.72
C TYR A 418 -10.30 18.11 -10.17
N GLU A 419 -11.06 18.74 -9.27
CA GLU A 419 -12.11 19.66 -9.71
C GLU A 419 -11.53 21.01 -10.14
N ARG A 420 -10.55 21.54 -9.41
CA ARG A 420 -10.03 22.88 -9.68
C ARG A 420 -9.33 23.02 -11.03
N ASP A 421 -8.59 21.99 -11.45
CA ASP A 421 -7.76 22.05 -12.66
C ASP A 421 -8.61 21.85 -13.93
N VAL A 422 -9.58 20.93 -13.90
CA VAL A 422 -10.55 20.78 -14.99
C VAL A 422 -11.39 22.04 -15.17
N LEU A 423 -11.84 22.65 -14.05
CA LEU A 423 -12.55 23.94 -14.08
C LEU A 423 -11.65 25.06 -14.61
N GLY A 424 -10.38 25.11 -14.19
CA GLY A 424 -9.40 26.07 -14.69
C GLY A 424 -9.16 25.94 -16.19
N PHE A 425 -9.04 24.72 -16.72
CA PHE A 425 -8.92 24.48 -18.16
C PHE A 425 -10.19 24.89 -18.92
N GLY A 426 -11.37 24.48 -18.43
CA GLY A 426 -12.65 24.90 -19.02
C GLY A 426 -12.77 26.42 -19.13
N LYS A 427 -12.43 27.15 -18.07
CA LYS A 427 -12.40 28.63 -18.06
C LYS A 427 -11.38 29.22 -19.03
N SER A 428 -10.24 28.57 -19.26
CA SER A 428 -9.28 29.07 -20.25
C SER A 428 -9.82 29.09 -21.69
N LEU A 429 -10.86 28.28 -21.97
CA LEU A 429 -11.56 28.22 -23.25
C LEU A 429 -12.72 29.23 -23.34
N GLU A 430 -13.12 29.85 -22.22
CA GLU A 430 -14.22 30.81 -22.14
C GLU A 430 -14.07 32.00 -23.10
N PRO A 431 -12.89 32.64 -23.28
CA PRO A 431 -12.74 33.74 -24.22
C PRO A 431 -13.03 33.35 -25.68
N GLN A 432 -12.59 32.16 -26.09
CA GLN A 432 -12.83 31.63 -27.44
C GLN A 432 -14.32 31.28 -27.63
N ILE A 433 -14.94 30.66 -26.63
CA ILE A 433 -16.38 30.36 -26.64
C ILE A 433 -17.18 31.67 -26.68
N HIS A 434 -16.80 32.67 -25.90
CA HIS A 434 -17.45 33.98 -25.87
C HIS A 434 -17.40 34.68 -27.23
N GLN A 435 -16.23 34.70 -27.88
CA GLN A 435 -16.09 35.26 -29.22
C GLN A 435 -16.99 34.53 -30.22
N SER A 436 -17.04 33.20 -30.14
CA SER A 436 -17.86 32.37 -31.01
C SER A 436 -19.35 32.60 -30.78
N VAL A 437 -19.81 32.64 -29.53
CA VAL A 437 -21.21 32.90 -29.18
C VAL A 437 -21.62 34.32 -29.55
N HIS A 438 -20.72 35.30 -29.46
CA HIS A 438 -20.97 36.64 -29.96
C HIS A 438 -21.25 36.63 -31.48
N GLN A 439 -20.52 35.83 -32.26
CA GLN A 439 -20.80 35.66 -33.70
C GLN A 439 -22.15 34.98 -33.95
N VAL A 440 -22.54 33.99 -33.13
CA VAL A 440 -23.91 33.42 -33.14
C VAL A 440 -24.94 34.54 -32.96
N GLY A 441 -24.74 35.43 -31.97
CA GLY A 441 -25.63 36.58 -31.75
C GLY A 441 -25.71 37.55 -32.93
N VAL A 442 -24.59 37.81 -33.60
CA VAL A 442 -24.56 38.65 -34.81
C VAL A 442 -25.33 38.01 -35.96
N LEU A 443 -25.17 36.71 -36.20
CA LEU A 443 -25.92 35.98 -37.22
C LEU A 443 -27.41 35.88 -36.85
N MET A 444 -27.71 35.74 -35.55
CA MET A 444 -29.08 35.73 -35.03
C MET A 444 -29.83 37.01 -35.38
N ALA A 445 -29.18 38.17 -35.26
CA ALA A 445 -29.76 39.46 -35.60
C ALA A 445 -30.07 39.62 -37.10
N GLN A 446 -29.45 38.81 -37.97
CA GLN A 446 -29.69 38.81 -39.42
C GLN A 446 -30.89 37.95 -39.83
N VAL A 447 -31.39 37.08 -38.94
CA VAL A 447 -32.60 36.29 -39.18
C VAL A 447 -33.82 37.21 -39.22
N LYS A 448 -34.33 37.47 -40.43
CA LYS A 448 -35.52 38.29 -40.68
C LYS A 448 -36.70 37.44 -41.14
N GLY A 449 -37.92 37.84 -40.79
CA GLY A 449 -39.16 37.22 -41.28
C GLY A 449 -40.27 37.12 -40.22
N GLY A 450 -41.52 36.97 -40.69
CA GLY A 450 -42.69 36.73 -39.85
C GLY A 450 -42.82 35.27 -39.36
N MET A 451 -43.97 34.94 -38.75
CA MET A 451 -44.26 33.66 -38.10
C MET A 451 -43.80 32.42 -38.90
N PRO A 452 -43.23 31.40 -38.24
CA PRO A 452 -42.62 30.25 -38.90
C PRO A 452 -43.66 29.41 -39.66
N THR A 453 -43.46 29.19 -40.96
CA THR A 453 -44.32 28.33 -41.79
C THR A 453 -43.66 27.03 -42.25
N ASN A 454 -42.32 26.92 -42.22
CA ASN A 454 -41.59 25.73 -42.68
C ASN A 454 -40.46 25.32 -41.72
N ARG A 455 -40.55 24.10 -41.17
CA ARG A 455 -39.58 23.51 -40.23
C ARG A 455 -38.18 23.33 -40.85
N ASN A 456 -38.10 23.06 -42.16
CA ASN A 456 -36.82 22.90 -42.85
C ASN A 456 -36.05 24.22 -42.95
N THR A 457 -36.76 25.34 -43.11
CA THR A 457 -36.14 26.67 -43.16
C THR A 457 -35.60 27.07 -41.79
N ILE A 458 -36.33 26.77 -40.71
CA ILE A 458 -35.87 27.01 -39.33
C ILE A 458 -34.62 26.19 -39.03
N GLN A 459 -34.56 24.93 -39.48
CA GLN A 459 -33.38 24.09 -39.31
C GLN A 459 -32.17 24.66 -40.07
N GLN A 460 -32.34 25.07 -41.34
CA GLN A 460 -31.26 25.65 -42.12
C GLN A 460 -30.72 26.96 -41.50
N GLU A 461 -31.62 27.83 -41.02
CA GLU A 461 -31.24 29.05 -40.31
C GLU A 461 -30.54 28.73 -38.98
N SER A 462 -30.97 27.68 -38.29
CA SER A 462 -30.34 27.18 -37.06
C SER A 462 -28.92 26.71 -37.30
N ASP A 463 -28.72 25.89 -38.34
CA ASP A 463 -27.40 25.38 -38.72
C ASP A 463 -26.46 26.54 -39.12
N MET A 464 -26.99 27.55 -39.82
CA MET A 464 -26.24 28.75 -40.21
C MET A 464 -25.78 29.56 -38.99
N ILE A 465 -26.68 29.87 -38.03
CA ILE A 465 -26.30 30.67 -36.86
C ILE A 465 -25.32 29.92 -35.94
N LEU A 466 -25.40 28.58 -35.92
CA LEU A 466 -24.56 27.74 -35.05
C LEU A 466 -23.17 27.48 -35.61
N SER A 467 -22.95 27.65 -36.92
CA SER A 467 -21.69 27.36 -37.59
C SER A 467 -20.45 27.89 -36.83
N PRO A 468 -20.39 29.15 -36.35
CA PRO A 468 -19.22 29.63 -35.61
C PRO A 468 -18.90 28.81 -34.36
N LEU A 469 -19.94 28.46 -33.58
CA LEU A 469 -19.80 27.68 -32.34
C LEU A 469 -19.46 26.22 -32.63
N MET A 470 -20.07 25.65 -33.67
CA MET A 470 -19.80 24.29 -34.08
C MET A 470 -18.37 24.12 -34.60
N ASP A 471 -17.80 25.09 -35.32
CA ASP A 471 -16.42 25.01 -35.81
C ASP A 471 -15.41 24.95 -34.64
N VAL A 472 -15.62 25.75 -33.59
CA VAL A 472 -14.79 25.73 -32.38
C VAL A 472 -14.99 24.42 -31.60
N MET A 473 -16.24 23.97 -31.47
CA MET A 473 -16.58 22.76 -30.73
C MET A 473 -16.13 21.49 -31.45
N ASP A 474 -16.20 21.43 -32.78
CA ASP A 474 -15.88 20.23 -33.56
C ASP A 474 -14.38 19.92 -33.54
N GLY A 475 -13.53 20.93 -33.72
CA GLY A 475 -12.08 20.77 -33.55
C GLY A 475 -11.68 20.43 -32.11
N SER A 476 -12.26 21.13 -31.12
CA SER A 476 -11.84 21.01 -29.72
C SER A 476 -12.37 19.73 -29.06
N LEU A 477 -13.68 19.46 -29.17
CA LEU A 477 -14.31 18.31 -28.53
C LEU A 477 -13.87 16.99 -29.15
N THR A 478 -13.65 16.94 -30.46
CA THR A 478 -13.10 15.74 -31.12
C THR A 478 -11.70 15.43 -30.60
N MET A 479 -10.83 16.44 -30.47
CA MET A 479 -9.50 16.27 -29.89
C MET A 479 -9.57 15.83 -28.42
N PHE A 480 -10.41 16.47 -27.61
CA PHE A 480 -10.60 16.08 -26.21
C PHE A 480 -11.12 14.64 -26.09
N ALA A 481 -12.04 14.20 -26.96
CA ALA A 481 -12.55 12.84 -26.95
C ALA A 481 -11.48 11.79 -27.26
N GLN A 482 -10.49 12.15 -28.09
CA GLN A 482 -9.36 11.27 -28.43
C GLN A 482 -8.26 11.24 -27.37
N VAL A 483 -8.03 12.36 -26.68
CA VAL A 483 -6.87 12.52 -25.78
C VAL A 483 -7.25 12.37 -24.31
N CYS A 484 -8.45 12.74 -23.89
CA CYS A 484 -8.86 12.67 -22.49
C CYS A 484 -9.34 11.27 -22.08
N GLU A 485 -8.97 10.87 -20.87
CA GLU A 485 -9.61 9.76 -20.17
C GLU A 485 -11.12 10.01 -20.01
N LYS A 486 -11.93 8.95 -20.00
CA LYS A 486 -13.41 9.05 -20.00
C LYS A 486 -13.94 9.92 -18.84
N THR A 487 -13.33 9.81 -17.67
CA THR A 487 -13.68 10.62 -16.49
C THR A 487 -13.29 12.08 -16.69
N VAL A 488 -12.14 12.36 -17.31
CA VAL A 488 -11.61 13.71 -17.58
C VAL A 488 -12.50 14.40 -18.60
N LEU A 489 -12.76 13.72 -19.72
CA LEU A 489 -13.65 14.19 -20.77
C LEU A 489 -15.02 14.56 -20.21
N LYS A 490 -15.66 13.68 -19.42
CA LYS A 490 -16.99 13.95 -18.87
C LYS A 490 -17.02 15.17 -17.96
N ARG A 491 -15.98 15.43 -17.16
CA ARG A 491 -15.95 16.62 -16.30
C ARG A 491 -15.67 17.89 -17.09
N LEU A 492 -14.75 17.82 -18.06
CA LEU A 492 -14.48 18.93 -18.97
C LEU A 492 -15.73 19.31 -19.76
N LEU A 493 -16.45 18.33 -20.33
CA LEU A 493 -17.69 18.56 -21.05
C LEU A 493 -18.78 19.21 -20.18
N LYS A 494 -18.87 18.86 -18.90
CA LYS A 494 -19.82 19.52 -17.98
C LYS A 494 -19.52 21.00 -17.79
N GLU A 495 -18.24 21.35 -17.65
CA GLU A 495 -17.84 22.75 -17.50
C GLU A 495 -17.99 23.53 -18.81
N LEU A 496 -17.60 22.94 -19.95
CA LEU A 496 -17.81 23.55 -21.26
C LEU A 496 -19.30 23.76 -21.56
N TRP A 497 -20.14 22.79 -21.22
CA TRP A 497 -21.59 22.92 -21.33
C TRP A 497 -22.09 24.12 -20.51
N ARG A 498 -21.69 24.21 -19.24
CA ARG A 498 -22.04 25.33 -18.37
C ARG A 498 -21.62 26.66 -18.99
N ILE A 499 -20.38 26.78 -19.46
CA ILE A 499 -19.84 28.01 -20.06
C ILE A 499 -20.65 28.37 -21.32
N VAL A 500 -20.81 27.44 -22.26
CA VAL A 500 -21.55 27.67 -23.52
C VAL A 500 -22.97 28.17 -23.25
N ILE A 501 -23.72 27.51 -22.36
CA ILE A 501 -25.10 27.89 -22.05
C ILE A 501 -25.17 29.23 -21.33
N GLN A 502 -24.29 29.49 -20.34
CA GLN A 502 -24.26 30.77 -19.64
C GLN A 502 -23.87 31.93 -20.56
N THR A 503 -22.95 31.71 -21.50
CA THR A 503 -22.56 32.71 -22.49
C THR A 503 -23.70 32.97 -23.49
N LEU A 504 -24.38 31.93 -23.97
CA LEU A 504 -25.55 32.10 -24.85
C LEU A 504 -26.66 32.90 -24.18
N GLU A 505 -26.97 32.58 -22.92
CA GLU A 505 -27.96 33.30 -22.13
C GLU A 505 -27.59 34.79 -22.02
N LYS A 506 -26.35 35.11 -21.62
CA LYS A 506 -25.91 36.50 -21.39
C LYS A 506 -25.71 37.33 -22.65
N THR A 507 -25.23 36.72 -23.72
CA THR A 507 -24.77 37.45 -24.91
C THR A 507 -25.82 37.49 -26.02
N VAL A 508 -26.70 36.49 -26.10
CA VAL A 508 -27.68 36.36 -27.19
C VAL A 508 -29.12 36.52 -26.71
N VAL A 509 -29.45 35.96 -25.54
CA VAL A 509 -30.84 35.90 -25.06
C VAL A 509 -31.21 37.10 -24.20
N LEU A 510 -30.39 37.45 -23.22
CA LEU A 510 -30.68 38.55 -22.32
C LEU A 510 -30.58 39.90 -23.05
N PRO A 511 -31.48 40.86 -22.75
CA PRO A 511 -31.42 42.17 -23.38
C PRO A 511 -30.17 42.92 -22.88
N PRO A 512 -29.53 43.76 -23.71
CA PRO A 512 -28.38 44.54 -23.29
C PRO A 512 -28.81 45.54 -22.21
N LEU A 513 -28.54 45.21 -20.95
CA LEU A 513 -28.78 46.11 -19.82
C LEU A 513 -27.69 47.19 -19.82
N THR A 514 -27.99 48.36 -20.34
CA THR A 514 -27.11 49.54 -20.26
C THR A 514 -27.22 50.26 -18.91
N ASP A 515 -28.27 50.01 -18.11
CA ASP A 515 -28.45 50.56 -16.75
C ASP A 515 -29.23 49.58 -15.83
N PRO A 516 -28.71 49.22 -14.63
CA PRO A 516 -29.41 48.39 -13.62
C PRO A 516 -30.82 48.87 -13.22
N ARG A 517 -31.17 50.13 -13.49
CA ARG A 517 -32.49 50.70 -13.18
C ARG A 517 -33.59 50.34 -14.18
N GLN A 518 -33.24 49.81 -15.36
CA GLN A 518 -34.20 49.40 -16.39
C GLN A 518 -34.96 48.10 -16.03
N LEU A 519 -34.46 47.33 -15.06
CA LEU A 519 -35.15 46.12 -14.55
C LEU A 519 -36.51 46.44 -13.90
N PHE A 520 -36.72 47.68 -13.44
CA PHE A 520 -37.93 48.11 -12.74
C PHE A 520 -39.05 48.64 -13.65
N GLN A 521 -38.85 48.65 -14.98
CA GLN A 521 -39.84 49.18 -15.94
C GLN A 521 -40.44 48.11 -16.88
N ILE A 522 -40.20 46.82 -16.63
CA ILE A 522 -40.95 45.74 -17.29
C ILE A 522 -42.39 45.77 -16.76
N THR A 523 -43.31 46.31 -17.56
CA THR A 523 -44.74 46.35 -17.25
C THR A 523 -45.41 45.01 -17.59
N GLY A 524 -46.22 44.51 -16.65
CA GLY A 524 -47.06 43.32 -16.79
C GLY A 524 -46.59 42.12 -15.95
N ASN A 525 -47.51 41.55 -15.15
CA ASN A 525 -47.57 40.30 -14.34
C ASN A 525 -46.31 39.59 -13.78
N ALA A 526 -45.08 40.02 -14.08
CA ALA A 526 -43.82 39.47 -13.61
C ALA A 526 -43.35 40.10 -12.28
N GLN A 527 -44.21 40.84 -11.58
CA GLN A 527 -43.87 41.52 -10.33
C GLN A 527 -43.73 40.55 -9.13
N ALA A 528 -44.35 39.37 -9.18
CA ALA A 528 -44.47 38.51 -8.00
C ALA A 528 -43.27 37.58 -7.71
N LYS A 529 -42.22 37.54 -8.56
CA LYS A 529 -41.03 36.67 -8.33
C LYS A 529 -39.67 37.35 -8.53
N ILE A 530 -39.63 38.64 -8.87
CA ILE A 530 -38.38 39.43 -9.01
C ILE A 530 -37.90 40.02 -7.66
N GLU A 531 -38.66 39.85 -6.57
CA GLU A 531 -38.24 40.30 -5.24
C GLU A 531 -37.02 39.55 -4.68
N ASP A 532 -36.83 38.27 -5.01
CA ASP A 532 -35.72 37.48 -4.46
C ASP A 532 -34.37 37.75 -5.15
N VAL A 533 -34.39 37.98 -6.46
CA VAL A 533 -33.18 38.33 -7.24
C VAL A 533 -32.73 39.76 -6.91
N SER A 534 -33.68 40.68 -6.72
CA SER A 534 -33.38 42.06 -6.32
C SER A 534 -32.85 42.15 -4.88
N ARG A 535 -33.32 41.29 -3.97
CA ARG A 535 -32.79 41.21 -2.58
C ARG A 535 -31.36 40.68 -2.53
N ALA A 536 -30.99 39.70 -3.37
CA ALA A 536 -29.63 39.18 -3.42
C ALA A 536 -28.61 40.22 -3.91
N LEU A 537 -29.01 41.07 -4.86
CA LEU A 537 -28.16 42.14 -5.42
C LEU A 537 -28.02 43.32 -4.45
N LEU A 538 -29.10 43.68 -3.72
CA LEU A 538 -29.08 44.73 -2.70
C LEU A 538 -28.23 44.35 -1.47
N ASN A 539 -28.16 43.05 -1.14
CA ASN A 539 -27.30 42.52 -0.08
C ASN A 539 -25.80 42.49 -0.44
N GLN A 540 -25.45 42.49 -1.74
CA GLN A 540 -24.04 42.59 -2.18
C GLN A 540 -23.54 44.04 -2.21
N VAL A 541 -24.41 45.03 -2.47
CA VAL A 541 -24.02 46.45 -2.48
C VAL A 541 -23.87 47.02 -1.07
N SER A 542 -24.56 46.46 -0.07
CA SER A 542 -24.50 46.89 1.33
C SER A 542 -23.27 46.39 2.11
N GLN A 543 -22.38 45.62 1.47
CA GLN A 543 -21.20 45.00 2.12
C GLN A 543 -19.83 45.48 1.61
N MET A 544 -19.75 46.66 0.95
CA MET A 544 -18.46 47.32 0.72
C MET A 544 -18.25 48.54 1.64
N PRO A 545 -17.07 48.69 2.28
CA PRO A 545 -16.80 49.79 3.18
C PRO A 545 -16.34 51.05 2.43
N GLY A 546 -17.01 52.17 2.71
CA GLY A 546 -16.40 53.50 2.77
C GLY A 546 -16.25 54.31 1.47
N LYS A 547 -17.20 55.24 1.26
CA LYS A 547 -17.03 56.70 1.01
C LYS A 547 -18.08 57.23 0.01
N MET A 548 -19.09 57.90 0.55
CA MET A 548 -19.93 58.84 -0.18
C MET A 548 -19.14 60.11 -0.52
N PRO A 549 -19.35 60.71 -1.70
CA PRO A 549 -19.36 62.15 -1.85
C PRO A 549 -20.79 62.64 -2.05
N SER A 550 -21.20 63.55 -1.16
CA SER A 550 -22.35 64.41 -1.29
C SER A 550 -22.16 65.40 -2.44
N SER A 551 -22.95 65.30 -3.50
CA SER A 551 -23.22 66.44 -4.39
C SER A 551 -24.51 66.21 -5.17
N LEU A 552 -25.25 67.31 -5.36
CA LEU A 552 -26.46 67.47 -6.18
C LEU A 552 -27.81 67.18 -5.49
N LYS A 553 -28.06 67.93 -4.41
CA LYS A 553 -29.35 68.62 -4.23
C LYS A 553 -29.28 69.96 -4.98
N GLN A 554 -30.07 70.11 -6.04
CA GLN A 554 -30.54 71.33 -6.75
C GLN A 554 -30.77 70.87 -8.19
N VAL A 555 -31.96 70.98 -8.80
CA VAL A 555 -32.70 72.21 -9.05
C VAL A 555 -34.19 71.86 -9.21
N THR A 556 -35.05 72.59 -8.51
CA THR A 556 -36.47 72.75 -8.85
C THR A 556 -36.63 73.88 -9.86
N THR A 557 -37.60 73.68 -10.76
CA THR A 557 -38.45 74.67 -11.48
C THR A 557 -37.95 75.37 -12.76
N ALA A 558 -38.81 75.23 -13.79
CA ALA A 558 -39.15 76.13 -14.90
C ALA A 558 -38.25 76.18 -16.16
N ASN A 559 -38.63 75.44 -17.21
CA ASN A 559 -39.18 76.01 -18.45
C ASN A 559 -39.50 74.92 -19.51
N ASN A 560 -40.57 75.18 -20.27
CA ASN A 560 -41.21 74.29 -21.25
C ASN A 560 -40.30 73.85 -22.41
N GLN A 561 -39.58 72.73 -22.25
CA GLN A 561 -39.07 71.96 -23.39
C GLN A 561 -38.90 70.43 -23.16
N PRO A 562 -39.82 69.65 -22.54
CA PRO A 562 -39.58 68.22 -22.31
C PRO A 562 -40.19 67.30 -23.38
N PHE A 563 -41.16 67.75 -24.17
CA PHE A 563 -41.97 66.80 -24.96
C PHE A 563 -41.27 66.30 -26.23
N ALA A 564 -40.48 67.13 -26.90
CA ALA A 564 -39.71 66.73 -28.08
C ALA A 564 -38.52 65.84 -27.71
N ASP A 565 -37.85 66.13 -26.59
CA ASP A 565 -36.71 65.36 -26.09
C ASP A 565 -37.14 64.06 -25.41
N MET A 566 -38.32 64.06 -24.79
CA MET A 566 -38.96 62.84 -24.29
C MET A 566 -39.52 61.98 -25.42
N SER A 567 -40.07 62.57 -26.49
CA SER A 567 -40.54 61.82 -27.66
C SER A 567 -39.37 61.25 -28.48
N LYS A 568 -38.24 61.97 -28.54
CA LYS A 568 -36.98 61.45 -29.09
C LYS A 568 -36.38 60.35 -28.20
N LYS A 569 -36.37 60.51 -26.88
CA LYS A 569 -36.03 59.42 -25.95
C LYS A 569 -36.98 58.24 -26.01
N LEU A 570 -38.29 58.45 -26.22
CA LEU A 570 -39.27 57.38 -26.37
C LEU A 570 -39.08 56.67 -27.72
N ALA A 571 -38.71 57.39 -28.78
CA ALA A 571 -38.38 56.83 -30.09
C ALA A 571 -37.03 56.09 -30.07
N ASP A 572 -36.04 56.61 -29.35
CA ASP A 572 -34.75 55.95 -29.11
C ASP A 572 -34.93 54.74 -28.17
N MET A 573 -35.83 54.80 -27.18
CA MET A 573 -36.25 53.66 -26.35
C MET A 573 -37.05 52.63 -27.16
N SER A 574 -37.90 53.06 -28.10
CA SER A 574 -38.57 52.16 -29.06
C SER A 574 -37.55 51.49 -29.99
N LYS A 575 -36.48 52.19 -30.40
CA LYS A 575 -35.36 51.60 -31.16
C LYS A 575 -34.47 50.69 -30.31
N GLU A 576 -34.32 50.94 -29.01
CA GLU A 576 -33.68 49.99 -28.10
C GLU A 576 -34.57 48.75 -27.86
N MET A 577 -35.89 48.91 -27.92
CA MET A 577 -36.89 47.84 -27.88
C MET A 577 -36.93 47.00 -29.18
N GLU A 578 -36.30 47.47 -30.28
CA GLU A 578 -36.05 46.69 -31.51
C GLU A 578 -34.96 45.60 -31.32
N LYS A 579 -34.33 45.48 -30.14
CA LYS A 579 -33.42 44.37 -29.79
C LYS A 579 -34.10 43.21 -29.03
N ASN A 580 -35.42 43.10 -29.10
CA ASN A 580 -36.11 41.91 -28.61
C ASN A 580 -36.09 40.81 -29.68
N LEU A 581 -35.77 39.57 -29.28
CA LEU A 581 -35.82 38.42 -30.20
C LEU A 581 -37.24 38.26 -30.77
N SER A 582 -37.34 38.16 -32.08
CA SER A 582 -38.61 37.86 -32.77
C SER A 582 -39.05 36.41 -32.53
N PRO A 583 -40.35 36.07 -32.69
CA PRO A 583 -40.83 34.70 -32.55
C PRO A 583 -40.11 33.69 -33.45
N LYS A 584 -39.71 34.13 -34.66
CA LYS A 584 -38.92 33.32 -35.59
C LYS A 584 -37.51 33.09 -35.04
N GLN A 585 -36.88 34.11 -34.48
CA GLN A 585 -35.57 33.99 -33.83
C GLN A 585 -35.63 33.05 -32.60
N CYS A 586 -36.67 33.13 -31.76
CA CYS A 586 -36.85 32.18 -30.66
C CYS A 586 -36.95 30.73 -31.16
N ALA A 587 -37.73 30.47 -32.21
CA ALA A 587 -37.87 29.13 -32.78
C ALA A 587 -36.55 28.60 -33.37
N VAL A 588 -35.78 29.45 -34.06
CA VAL A 588 -34.46 29.08 -34.60
C VAL A 588 -33.47 28.75 -33.47
N LEU A 589 -33.51 29.52 -32.38
CA LEU A 589 -32.64 29.31 -31.22
C LEU A 589 -33.03 28.07 -30.41
N ASP A 590 -34.33 27.74 -30.30
CA ASP A 590 -34.78 26.48 -29.68
C ASP A 590 -34.25 25.25 -30.43
N VAL A 591 -34.31 25.27 -31.76
CA VAL A 591 -33.70 24.22 -32.61
C VAL A 591 -32.20 24.19 -32.41
N ALA A 592 -31.55 25.36 -32.29
CA ALA A 592 -30.11 25.45 -32.08
C ALA A 592 -29.68 24.83 -30.74
N LEU A 593 -30.42 25.07 -29.67
CA LEU A 593 -30.18 24.48 -28.35
C LEU A 593 -30.31 22.95 -28.38
N ASP A 594 -31.26 22.41 -29.14
CA ASP A 594 -31.37 20.97 -29.35
C ASP A 594 -30.15 20.40 -30.09
N THR A 595 -29.65 21.10 -31.11
CA THR A 595 -28.41 20.71 -31.80
C THR A 595 -27.19 20.75 -30.86
N ILE A 596 -27.01 21.81 -30.06
CA ILE A 596 -25.92 21.91 -29.07
C ILE A 596 -26.01 20.75 -28.07
N LYS A 597 -27.21 20.43 -27.56
CA LYS A 597 -27.41 19.26 -26.67
C LYS A 597 -26.99 17.96 -27.31
N GLN A 598 -27.39 17.72 -28.56
CA GLN A 598 -27.00 16.51 -29.29
C GLN A 598 -25.48 16.41 -29.44
N TYR A 599 -24.83 17.54 -29.67
CA TYR A 599 -23.38 17.63 -29.80
C TYR A 599 -22.66 17.26 -28.49
N PHE A 600 -23.07 17.84 -27.35
CA PHE A 600 -22.53 17.47 -26.04
C PHE A 600 -22.91 16.04 -25.59
N HIS A 601 -24.00 15.48 -26.12
CA HIS A 601 -24.36 14.09 -25.89
C HIS A 601 -23.48 13.12 -26.69
N ALA A 602 -23.08 13.50 -27.91
CA ALA A 602 -22.18 12.75 -28.80
C ALA A 602 -22.56 11.27 -28.94
N GLY A 603 -23.85 10.99 -29.17
CA GLY A 603 -24.36 9.61 -29.33
C GLY A 603 -24.14 8.69 -28.13
N GLY A 604 -23.97 9.24 -26.91
CA GLY A 604 -23.72 8.49 -25.68
C GLY A 604 -22.25 8.49 -25.23
N ASN A 605 -21.33 9.00 -26.06
CA ASN A 605 -19.91 9.11 -25.71
C ASN A 605 -19.61 10.36 -24.85
N GLY A 606 -20.49 11.36 -24.86
CA GLY A 606 -20.35 12.59 -24.09
C GLY A 606 -21.17 12.59 -22.77
N LEU A 607 -21.96 13.64 -22.59
CA LEU A 607 -22.84 13.82 -21.43
C LEU A 607 -24.14 13.02 -21.58
N LYS A 608 -24.71 12.56 -20.46
CA LYS A 608 -26.02 11.87 -20.48
C LYS A 608 -27.13 12.89 -20.78
N LYS A 609 -28.12 12.53 -21.62
CA LYS A 609 -29.30 13.39 -21.90
C LYS A 609 -29.97 13.88 -20.62
N ASN A 610 -30.23 12.98 -19.66
CA ASN A 610 -30.81 13.34 -18.36
C ASN A 610 -30.03 14.43 -17.59
N PHE A 611 -28.70 14.51 -17.76
CA PHE A 611 -27.90 15.58 -17.15
C PHE A 611 -28.10 16.91 -17.89
N LEU A 612 -28.10 16.88 -19.23
CA LEU A 612 -28.31 18.06 -20.08
C LEU A 612 -29.72 18.65 -19.88
N ASP A 613 -30.75 17.81 -19.89
CA ASP A 613 -32.15 18.24 -19.76
C ASP A 613 -32.47 18.82 -18.37
N LYS A 614 -31.77 18.37 -17.33
CA LYS A 614 -31.90 18.86 -15.94
C LYS A 614 -30.85 19.91 -15.56
N SER A 615 -30.03 20.38 -16.50
CA SER A 615 -29.00 21.38 -16.20
C SER A 615 -29.67 22.69 -15.76
N PRO A 616 -29.24 23.28 -14.62
CA PRO A 616 -29.79 24.54 -14.15
C PRO A 616 -29.52 25.69 -15.12
N GLU A 617 -28.38 25.68 -15.81
CA GLU A 617 -28.04 26.66 -16.83
C GLU A 617 -29.03 26.64 -18.00
N LEU A 618 -29.40 25.44 -18.47
CA LEU A 618 -30.37 25.31 -19.57
C LEU A 618 -31.78 25.72 -19.14
N GLN A 619 -32.16 25.43 -17.90
CA GLN A 619 -33.44 25.87 -17.35
C GLN A 619 -33.51 27.40 -17.25
N SER A 620 -32.42 28.05 -16.82
CA SER A 620 -32.31 29.52 -16.78
C SER A 620 -32.44 30.12 -18.19
N LEU A 621 -31.68 29.61 -19.15
CA LEU A 621 -31.73 30.09 -20.53
C LEU A 621 -33.12 29.91 -21.14
N ARG A 622 -33.78 28.76 -20.95
CA ARG A 622 -35.16 28.52 -21.43
C ARG A 622 -36.17 29.47 -20.78
N TYR A 623 -36.00 29.76 -19.49
CA TYR A 623 -36.82 30.76 -18.82
C TYR A 623 -36.61 32.15 -19.45
N ALA A 624 -35.36 32.56 -19.70
CA ALA A 624 -35.06 33.82 -20.38
C ALA A 624 -35.69 33.88 -21.80
N LEU A 625 -35.67 32.78 -22.56
CA LEU A 625 -36.34 32.71 -23.87
C LEU A 625 -37.85 32.86 -23.78
N SER A 626 -38.48 32.33 -22.73
CA SER A 626 -39.94 32.42 -22.54
C SER A 626 -40.44 33.86 -22.40
N LEU A 627 -39.57 34.80 -22.03
CA LEU A 627 -39.89 36.23 -21.94
C LEU A 627 -40.13 36.88 -23.33
N TYR A 628 -39.68 36.25 -24.41
CA TYR A 628 -39.77 36.76 -25.78
C TYR A 628 -40.89 36.12 -26.61
N THR A 629 -41.48 35.02 -26.13
CA THR A 629 -42.55 34.30 -26.83
C THR A 629 -43.92 34.61 -26.23
N PRO A 630 -44.85 35.24 -26.97
CA PRO A 630 -46.25 35.32 -26.56
C PRO A 630 -46.88 33.93 -26.68
N ASP A 631 -47.24 33.34 -25.54
CA ASP A 631 -48.08 32.14 -25.38
C ASP A 631 -47.60 30.84 -26.07
N HIS A 632 -46.75 30.09 -25.35
CA HIS A 632 -46.92 28.63 -25.25
C HIS A 632 -46.59 28.13 -23.85
N ARG A 633 -47.65 27.96 -23.05
CA ARG A 633 -47.80 27.13 -21.84
C ARG A 633 -46.52 26.77 -21.08
N LEU A 634 -46.35 27.43 -19.94
CA LEU A 634 -45.71 26.86 -18.76
C LEU A 634 -46.20 25.40 -18.56
N PRO A 635 -45.32 24.39 -18.47
CA PRO A 635 -45.69 23.19 -17.76
C PRO A 635 -45.73 23.58 -16.28
N HIS A 636 -46.93 23.72 -15.73
CA HIS A 636 -47.11 23.73 -14.29
C HIS A 636 -46.40 22.48 -13.74
N GLN A 637 -45.48 22.71 -12.80
CA GLN A 637 -45.07 21.70 -11.85
C GLN A 637 -46.32 21.24 -11.10
N ASP A 638 -46.74 20.00 -11.30
CA ASP A 638 -47.57 19.29 -10.33
C ASP A 638 -46.69 19.01 -9.10
N LEU A 639 -46.72 19.94 -8.16
CA LEU A 639 -46.41 19.72 -6.76
C LEU A 639 -47.72 19.90 -6.00
N CYS A 640 -48.43 18.81 -5.74
CA CYS A 640 -48.94 18.49 -4.41
C CYS A 640 -49.62 17.12 -4.36
N THR A 641 -49.23 16.37 -3.32
CA THR A 641 -50.01 15.43 -2.51
C THR A 641 -50.68 14.24 -3.19
N ASP A 642 -50.14 13.05 -2.92
CA ASP A 642 -50.87 12.11 -2.06
C ASP A 642 -49.90 11.21 -1.30
N ALA A 643 -50.05 11.25 0.03
CA ALA A 643 -49.59 10.20 0.91
C ALA A 643 -50.63 9.09 0.81
N ASP A 644 -50.22 7.88 0.44
CA ASP A 644 -50.90 6.72 0.98
C ASP A 644 -50.00 5.50 1.12
N VAL A 645 -50.27 4.81 2.23
CA VAL A 645 -49.60 3.66 2.81
C VAL A 645 -49.97 2.40 2.04
N THR A 646 -49.01 1.49 1.81
CA THR A 646 -49.15 0.01 1.72
C THR A 646 -47.78 -0.57 1.27
N SER A 647 -47.01 -1.23 2.14
CA SER A 647 -46.99 -2.70 2.36
C SER A 647 -47.09 -3.53 1.07
N ASP A 648 -45.97 -4.04 0.56
CA ASP A 648 -45.64 -5.47 0.65
C ASP A 648 -44.39 -5.88 -0.17
N HIS A 649 -43.73 -6.90 0.39
CA HIS A 649 -42.72 -7.83 -0.14
C HIS A 649 -42.49 -7.90 -1.66
N GLN A 650 -41.22 -7.79 -2.10
CA GLN A 650 -40.29 -8.93 -2.31
C GLN A 650 -38.88 -8.44 -2.63
#